data_AF-A0A9X2DQB8-F1
#
_entry.id   AF-A0A9X2DQB8-F1
#
_cell.length_a   1.000
_cell.length_b   1.000
_cell.length_c   1.000
_cell.angle_alpha   90.00
_cell.angle_beta   90.00
_cell.angle_gamma   90.00
#
_symmetry.space_group_name_H-M   'P 1'
#
loop_
_entity.id
_entity.type
_entity.pdbx_description
1 polymer ?
#
loop_
_entity_poly.entity_id
_entity_poly.type
_entity_poly.pdbx_seq_one_letter_code
_entity_poly.pdbx_strand_id
1 'polypeptide(L)'
;MKRSKKIVPLWSSGKGILFLFMAICLVIGCFTQESQAQSMEGPDYAQHWAKETIVHWLEQGLANGYPDGSFKPDQPITRAEWMVFTNRVFGFETGSTGSFSDVKDGDWYAEEIGRAVAAGYIQGYEDNTVRPLKEVSRQETAVMIHRILELETRPEQAGTYVDEKNIAEWSRGAIGALTTKQLMGGYPDGRFRPERELTRAEAVVLLDQAKTTWEASQDIKLDDDGETFGPERGTERIGGDVIVSAQDTTLQNLIVEGDLIIDKSVGEGDVDLQNVKVQGTMQLHGGGSDSIRLKDSTVRLLVIDKEDGTVRVVAIGETAISETEVYSSANLEAAEGMTGDGFQYVTMDGGHLELRVVRAVIEQLQATENVKDSYLYLVENGEIIELVNNGELQVITMGNNDDRDRGGSGSGSGSGSGSKPAPIEADYMELTTDPETVVAGEDISVEFAVYRSDGTLDTAFDGEKEVTVSGYTSAPDGTVGTFAGTTLSGASVTATLVFHDGRASGNLSLHHAAEQTIQLEVSGVGVDTFTMTPEPAAVDRLILVQEPSTLVTENVVFDDQPIIQVVDEYGNPLTSLNTGTVQVEVQDSDTTEFSLKGNVTAAIEDGMAAFDDLALLGEGTGAILRFTTDITEVTTPLLSRPIEVRVFAGGDGSSEAPFLIESPVHLANMSKDLTAHYKLNADIKLSKDLSFYEDAGGWVPIGTTTEPFQGIFDGNGHTISDLRISRNADHQGLFGYVNDGEIKNIHLENAEVWSDASDNAGALAGTISTGVTVSNVSASGTVVGNGLIGGLIGSTSGTVIRSHFVSTDKVQGNQYVGGLVGVSNGDISESYADVNVMGWNSVGGLVGYNLGSVSRSYVSSSGTVEGDARIGGLIGHNFEEVSQSFANISVKGRTVVGGLVGYNDEVNGVVESYAAGVVTASESLAGGLVGGGEAVINSYYYQEPENGIGTKVETEAAMKNHKTYTDWKFLGYDEVTIDDAVWEIDEGVSFPTLIWRD
;
A
#
# COMPACT_ATOMS: atom_id res chain seq x y z
N MET A 1 7.55 -31.26 19.86
CA MET A 1 8.14 -32.56 19.46
C MET A 1 8.42 -32.46 17.96
N LYS A 2 9.60 -31.93 17.58
CA LYS A 2 9.93 -31.50 16.21
C LYS A 2 10.10 -32.72 15.29
N ARG A 3 9.36 -32.79 14.18
CA ARG A 3 9.61 -33.70 13.05
C ARG A 3 9.54 -32.89 11.75
N SER A 4 10.70 -32.71 11.12
CA SER A 4 10.87 -32.15 9.79
C SER A 4 10.20 -33.04 8.74
N LYS A 5 9.29 -32.49 7.92
CA LYS A 5 8.79 -33.13 6.70
C LYS A 5 9.35 -32.38 5.49
N LYS A 6 10.17 -33.07 4.69
CA LYS A 6 10.66 -32.63 3.39
C LYS A 6 9.50 -32.65 2.38
N ILE A 7 9.32 -31.57 1.63
CA ILE A 7 8.58 -31.53 0.37
C ILE A 7 9.58 -31.04 -0.69
N VAL A 8 9.70 -31.77 -1.78
CA VAL A 8 10.62 -31.47 -2.89
C VAL A 8 9.82 -30.68 -3.93
N PRO A 9 10.25 -29.48 -4.36
CA PRO A 9 9.66 -28.87 -5.55
C PRO A 9 10.24 -29.58 -6.77
N LEU A 10 9.36 -30.18 -7.59
CA LEU A 10 9.71 -30.36 -8.99
C LEU A 10 9.85 -28.94 -9.56
N TRP A 11 10.97 -28.64 -10.19
CA TRP A 11 11.08 -28.03 -11.52
C TRP A 11 12.57 -27.69 -11.76
N SER A 12 13.29 -28.59 -12.43
CA SER A 12 14.45 -28.16 -13.22
C SER A 12 14.76 -29.18 -14.32
N SER A 13 15.01 -28.68 -15.52
CA SER A 13 16.09 -29.07 -16.44
C SER A 13 15.70 -28.80 -17.89
N GLY A 14 16.14 -27.66 -18.41
CA GLY A 14 16.02 -27.31 -19.82
C GLY A 14 16.98 -28.03 -20.75
N LYS A 15 16.81 -27.78 -22.05
CA LYS A 15 17.83 -27.36 -23.03
C LYS A 15 17.28 -27.48 -24.46
N GLY A 16 17.27 -26.36 -25.19
CA GLY A 16 16.94 -26.32 -26.60
C GLY A 16 18.05 -26.92 -27.49
N ILE A 17 17.67 -27.33 -28.71
CA ILE A 17 18.49 -27.36 -29.93
C ILE A 17 17.55 -27.35 -31.15
N LEU A 18 17.88 -26.44 -32.06
CA LEU A 18 17.41 -26.20 -33.43
C LEU A 18 17.35 -27.47 -34.29
N PHE A 19 16.33 -27.68 -35.15
CA PHE A 19 16.49 -27.88 -36.60
C PHE A 19 15.14 -28.04 -37.36
N LEU A 20 15.05 -27.24 -38.42
CA LEU A 20 14.09 -27.16 -39.52
C LEU A 20 13.99 -28.47 -40.34
N PHE A 21 12.78 -28.95 -40.66
CA PHE A 21 12.27 -29.46 -41.96
C PHE A 21 11.11 -30.46 -41.79
N MET A 22 9.92 -30.11 -42.34
CA MET A 22 9.34 -30.73 -43.55
C MET A 22 7.81 -30.75 -43.48
N ALA A 23 7.23 -30.02 -44.43
CA ALA A 23 5.81 -29.84 -44.61
C ALA A 23 5.15 -31.01 -45.36
N ILE A 24 3.81 -31.09 -45.19
CA ILE A 24 2.82 -31.65 -46.12
C ILE A 24 2.79 -33.18 -46.25
N CYS A 25 1.71 -33.81 -45.72
CA CYS A 25 0.83 -34.65 -46.53
C CYS A 25 -0.45 -35.10 -45.79
N LEU A 26 -1.58 -34.82 -46.44
CA LEU A 26 -2.82 -35.61 -46.51
C LEU A 26 -3.85 -35.54 -45.36
N VAL A 27 -4.72 -34.54 -45.53
CA VAL A 27 -6.18 -34.66 -45.39
C VAL A 27 -6.68 -35.95 -46.05
N ILE A 28 -7.42 -36.79 -45.30
CA ILE A 28 -8.71 -37.40 -45.66
C ILE A 28 -9.22 -38.20 -44.45
N GLY A 29 -10.31 -37.70 -43.85
CA GLY A 29 -11.44 -38.49 -43.36
C GLY A 29 -11.22 -39.40 -42.15
N CYS A 30 -11.37 -38.85 -40.94
CA CYS A 30 -11.98 -39.61 -39.85
C CYS A 30 -12.96 -38.70 -39.13
N PHE A 31 -14.25 -38.99 -39.27
CA PHE A 31 -15.27 -38.53 -38.34
C PHE A 31 -14.88 -39.03 -36.95
N THR A 32 -14.58 -38.13 -36.03
CA THR A 32 -14.58 -38.40 -34.60
C THR A 32 -15.29 -37.25 -33.91
N GLN A 33 -16.49 -37.57 -33.42
CA GLN A 33 -17.23 -36.95 -32.33
C GLN A 33 -16.58 -35.68 -31.75
N GLU A 34 -17.28 -34.56 -31.93
CA GLU A 34 -17.24 -33.47 -30.96
C GLU A 34 -17.55 -34.06 -29.58
N SER A 35 -16.50 -34.23 -28.78
CA SER A 35 -16.60 -34.25 -27.33
C SER A 35 -17.15 -32.87 -26.95
N GLN A 36 -18.46 -32.78 -26.71
CA GLN A 36 -19.01 -31.63 -26.00
C GLN A 36 -18.30 -31.57 -24.65
N ALA A 37 -17.41 -30.60 -24.47
CA ALA A 37 -16.99 -30.18 -23.14
C ALA A 37 -18.25 -29.68 -22.44
N GLN A 38 -18.77 -30.49 -21.54
CA GLN A 38 -19.89 -30.12 -20.69
C GLN A 38 -19.40 -28.98 -19.80
N SER A 39 -20.07 -27.83 -19.82
CA SER A 39 -19.73 -26.68 -18.98
C SER A 39 -19.69 -27.14 -17.51
N MET A 40 -18.57 -26.92 -16.82
CA MET A 40 -18.48 -27.15 -15.37
C MET A 40 -19.21 -26.08 -14.54
N GLU A 41 -19.92 -25.15 -15.19
CA GLU A 41 -20.77 -24.18 -14.53
C GLU A 41 -22.05 -24.85 -14.03
N GLY A 42 -22.19 -24.92 -12.70
CA GLY A 42 -23.44 -25.24 -12.03
C GLY A 42 -24.35 -24.02 -12.02
N PRO A 43 -25.67 -24.19 -12.23
CA PRO A 43 -26.62 -23.07 -12.32
C PRO A 43 -26.73 -22.28 -11.01
N ASP A 44 -26.40 -22.87 -9.87
CA ASP A 44 -26.55 -22.30 -8.55
C ASP A 44 -25.42 -21.34 -8.13
N TYR A 45 -24.31 -21.29 -8.88
CA TYR A 45 -23.21 -20.33 -8.64
C TYR A 45 -22.81 -19.53 -9.89
N ALA A 46 -23.54 -19.67 -11.00
CA ALA A 46 -23.21 -19.00 -12.27
C ALA A 46 -23.24 -17.46 -12.21
N GLN A 47 -24.00 -16.89 -11.27
CA GLN A 47 -24.14 -15.44 -11.01
C GLN A 47 -23.77 -15.08 -9.56
N HIS A 48 -23.12 -16.01 -8.83
CA HIS A 48 -22.81 -15.82 -7.42
C HIS A 48 -21.45 -15.11 -7.26
N TRP A 49 -21.29 -14.24 -6.26
CA TRP A 49 -20.07 -13.44 -6.06
C TRP A 49 -18.79 -14.28 -5.91
N ALA A 50 -18.91 -15.49 -5.37
CA ALA A 50 -17.81 -16.45 -5.21
C ALA A 50 -17.58 -17.37 -6.44
N LYS A 51 -18.19 -17.09 -7.59
CA LYS A 51 -18.16 -17.96 -8.78
C LYS A 51 -16.75 -18.39 -9.16
N GLU A 52 -15.84 -17.43 -9.30
CA GLU A 52 -14.48 -17.66 -9.77
C GLU A 52 -13.72 -18.62 -8.86
N THR A 53 -13.71 -18.34 -7.55
CA THR A 53 -13.06 -19.21 -6.55
C THR A 53 -13.69 -20.60 -6.52
N ILE A 54 -15.03 -20.71 -6.62
CA ILE A 54 -15.72 -22.00 -6.66
C ILE A 54 -15.30 -22.81 -7.88
N VAL A 55 -15.29 -22.19 -9.07
CA VAL A 55 -14.86 -22.84 -10.32
C VAL A 55 -13.40 -23.29 -10.21
N HIS A 56 -12.51 -22.41 -9.73
CA HIS A 56 -11.10 -22.72 -9.51
C HIS A 56 -10.90 -23.95 -8.61
N TRP A 57 -11.61 -23.99 -7.48
CA TRP A 57 -11.53 -25.11 -6.54
C TRP A 57 -12.12 -26.41 -7.10
N LEU A 58 -13.15 -26.33 -7.93
CA LEU A 58 -13.72 -27.52 -8.60
C LEU A 58 -12.75 -28.06 -9.66
N GLU A 59 -12.09 -27.19 -10.42
CA GLU A 59 -11.09 -27.58 -11.44
C GLU A 59 -9.87 -28.27 -10.82
N GLN A 60 -9.41 -27.78 -9.68
CA GLN A 60 -8.29 -28.36 -8.95
C GLN A 60 -8.67 -29.56 -8.08
N GLY A 61 -9.96 -29.87 -7.95
CA GLY A 61 -10.48 -30.93 -7.06
C GLY A 61 -10.37 -30.60 -5.56
N LEU A 62 -10.15 -29.33 -5.21
CA LEU A 62 -10.11 -28.84 -3.84
C LEU A 62 -11.50 -28.85 -3.19
N ALA A 63 -12.54 -28.59 -3.96
CA ALA A 63 -13.92 -28.82 -3.56
C ALA A 63 -14.62 -29.86 -4.43
N ASN A 64 -15.70 -30.44 -3.91
CA ASN A 64 -16.64 -31.24 -4.68
C ASN A 64 -18.04 -30.60 -4.57
N GLY A 65 -18.76 -30.58 -5.69
CA GLY A 65 -20.21 -30.37 -5.69
C GLY A 65 -20.96 -31.58 -5.13
N TYR A 66 -22.26 -31.42 -4.95
CA TYR A 66 -23.18 -32.48 -4.57
C TYR A 66 -23.43 -33.44 -5.75
N PRO A 67 -23.89 -34.67 -5.49
CA PRO A 67 -24.22 -35.64 -6.56
C PRO A 67 -25.27 -35.16 -7.57
N ASP A 68 -26.05 -34.13 -7.22
CA ASP A 68 -27.04 -33.48 -8.08
C ASP A 68 -26.43 -32.41 -9.01
N GLY A 69 -25.12 -32.19 -8.93
CA GLY A 69 -24.38 -31.23 -9.76
C GLY A 69 -24.33 -29.80 -9.19
N SER A 70 -24.94 -29.53 -8.04
CA SER A 70 -24.92 -28.22 -7.37
C SER A 70 -23.71 -28.04 -6.46
N PHE A 71 -23.29 -26.80 -6.18
CA PHE A 71 -22.29 -26.49 -5.15
C PHE A 71 -22.92 -26.02 -3.82
N LYS A 72 -24.10 -25.40 -3.90
CA LYS A 72 -24.89 -24.78 -2.82
C LYS A 72 -24.11 -23.69 -2.08
N PRO A 73 -23.74 -22.59 -2.75
CA PRO A 73 -22.84 -21.57 -2.20
C PRO A 73 -23.35 -20.92 -0.91
N ASP A 74 -24.65 -20.66 -0.80
CA ASP A 74 -25.26 -20.00 0.36
C ASP A 74 -25.63 -20.95 1.51
N GLN A 75 -25.46 -22.25 1.33
CA GLN A 75 -25.74 -23.21 2.38
C GLN A 75 -24.67 -23.11 3.49
N PRO A 76 -25.08 -23.07 4.77
CA PRO A 76 -24.14 -23.20 5.90
C PRO A 76 -23.26 -24.45 5.76
N ILE A 77 -21.96 -24.28 5.98
CA ILE A 77 -20.99 -25.37 5.87
C ILE A 77 -20.91 -26.14 7.20
N THR A 78 -21.00 -27.47 7.13
CA THR A 78 -20.78 -28.31 8.31
C THR A 78 -19.30 -28.36 8.66
N ARG A 79 -19.01 -28.66 9.93
CA ARG A 79 -17.65 -28.78 10.43
C ARG A 79 -16.84 -29.88 9.73
N ALA A 80 -17.49 -30.97 9.33
CA ALA A 80 -16.91 -32.04 8.50
C ALA A 80 -16.53 -31.54 7.11
N GLU A 81 -17.42 -30.82 6.43
CA GLU A 81 -17.12 -30.25 5.11
C GLU A 81 -16.01 -29.20 5.18
N TRP A 82 -16.01 -28.35 6.20
CA TRP A 82 -14.93 -27.40 6.47
C TRP A 82 -13.57 -28.11 6.59
N MET A 83 -13.52 -29.24 7.32
CA MET A 83 -12.29 -30.04 7.45
C MET A 83 -11.85 -30.64 6.12
N VAL A 84 -12.78 -31.11 5.27
CA VAL A 84 -12.44 -31.60 3.93
C VAL A 84 -11.77 -30.50 3.11
N PHE A 85 -12.39 -29.33 3.05
CA PHE A 85 -11.87 -28.19 2.28
C PHE A 85 -10.51 -27.76 2.79
N THR A 86 -10.39 -27.57 4.10
CA THR A 86 -9.14 -27.19 4.76
C THR A 86 -8.04 -28.22 4.50
N ASN A 87 -8.30 -29.51 4.72
CA ASN A 87 -7.27 -30.54 4.55
C ASN A 87 -6.77 -30.63 3.10
N ARG A 88 -7.65 -30.41 2.10
CA ARG A 88 -7.25 -30.43 0.69
C ARG A 88 -6.42 -29.22 0.32
N VAL A 89 -6.88 -28.03 0.69
CA VAL A 89 -6.23 -26.75 0.36
C VAL A 89 -4.83 -26.65 0.98
N PHE A 90 -4.69 -27.10 2.24
CA PHE A 90 -3.41 -27.06 2.97
C PHE A 90 -2.60 -28.37 2.86
N GLY A 91 -3.06 -29.36 2.09
CA GLY A 91 -2.33 -30.61 1.86
C GLY A 91 -2.13 -31.48 3.11
N PHE A 92 -3.08 -31.48 4.05
CA PHE A 92 -3.00 -32.31 5.25
C PHE A 92 -3.41 -33.76 4.95
N GLU A 93 -2.43 -34.63 4.70
CA GLU A 93 -2.69 -36.01 4.22
C GLU A 93 -2.74 -37.09 5.31
N THR A 94 -2.07 -36.88 6.45
CA THR A 94 -1.83 -37.94 7.44
C THR A 94 -2.41 -37.59 8.81
N GLY A 95 -3.23 -38.47 9.38
CA GLY A 95 -3.69 -38.35 10.76
C GLY A 95 -4.40 -39.61 11.24
N SER A 96 -4.44 -39.83 12.55
CA SER A 96 -5.26 -40.86 13.17
C SER A 96 -6.44 -40.20 13.86
N THR A 97 -7.64 -40.74 13.71
CA THR A 97 -8.80 -40.32 14.50
C THR A 97 -8.44 -40.39 15.99
N GLY A 98 -8.49 -39.25 16.67
CA GLY A 98 -8.61 -39.26 18.12
C GLY A 98 -9.86 -40.07 18.51
N SER A 99 -9.89 -40.65 19.70
CA SER A 99 -11.05 -41.42 20.18
C SER A 99 -12.20 -40.49 20.62
N PHE A 100 -12.80 -39.77 19.67
CA PHE A 100 -13.99 -38.95 19.93
C PHE A 100 -15.24 -39.81 20.05
N SER A 101 -16.13 -39.46 20.97
CA SER A 101 -17.30 -40.27 21.32
C SER A 101 -18.41 -40.24 20.25
N ASP A 102 -18.41 -39.21 19.40
CA ASP A 102 -19.38 -38.98 18.33
C ASP A 102 -18.86 -39.32 16.93
N VAL A 103 -17.69 -39.97 16.83
CA VAL A 103 -17.07 -40.41 15.58
C VAL A 103 -16.96 -41.93 15.60
N LYS A 104 -17.56 -42.61 14.62
CA LYS A 104 -17.50 -44.08 14.50
C LYS A 104 -16.57 -44.50 13.37
N ASP A 105 -15.97 -45.67 13.52
CA ASP A 105 -15.21 -46.31 12.45
C ASP A 105 -16.11 -46.52 11.22
N GLY A 106 -15.69 -45.95 10.09
CA GLY A 106 -16.42 -46.00 8.81
C GLY A 106 -17.27 -44.76 8.49
N ASP A 107 -17.38 -43.77 9.38
CA ASP A 107 -17.96 -42.48 9.01
C ASP A 107 -17.09 -41.79 7.95
N TRP A 108 -17.70 -41.20 6.93
CA TRP A 108 -16.98 -40.64 5.78
C TRP A 108 -16.00 -39.52 6.16
N TYR A 109 -16.29 -38.80 7.25
CA TYR A 109 -15.47 -37.72 7.79
C TYR A 109 -14.45 -38.18 8.83
N ALA A 110 -14.42 -39.47 9.19
CA ALA A 110 -13.53 -39.96 10.25
C ALA A 110 -12.06 -39.66 9.92
N GLU A 111 -11.61 -39.97 8.69
CA GLU A 111 -10.24 -39.69 8.27
C GLU A 111 -9.91 -38.20 8.25
N GLU A 112 -10.86 -37.36 7.86
CA GLU A 112 -10.69 -35.90 7.79
C GLU A 112 -10.51 -35.28 9.17
N ILE A 113 -11.25 -35.77 10.18
CA ILE A 113 -11.06 -35.38 11.58
C ILE A 113 -9.67 -35.79 12.06
N GLY A 114 -9.22 -37.00 11.70
CA GLY A 114 -7.88 -37.48 12.04
C GLY A 114 -6.78 -36.56 11.51
N ARG A 115 -6.89 -36.14 10.25
CA ARG A 115 -5.97 -35.16 9.61
C ARG A 115 -6.04 -33.80 10.29
N ALA A 116 -7.23 -33.31 10.57
CA ALA A 116 -7.46 -32.02 11.20
C ALA A 116 -6.89 -31.92 12.62
N VAL A 117 -7.00 -33.01 13.39
CA VAL A 117 -6.40 -33.12 14.73
C VAL A 117 -4.89 -33.23 14.66
N ALA A 118 -4.37 -34.02 13.71
CA ALA A 118 -2.93 -34.14 13.50
C ALA A 118 -2.29 -32.81 13.07
N ALA A 119 -3.02 -32.00 12.29
CA ALA A 119 -2.64 -30.65 11.88
C ALA A 119 -2.86 -29.58 12.97
N GLY A 120 -3.47 -29.93 14.11
CA GLY A 120 -3.57 -29.06 15.28
C GLY A 120 -4.66 -27.98 15.23
N TYR A 121 -5.31 -27.75 14.08
CA TYR A 121 -6.37 -26.75 13.98
C TYR A 121 -7.69 -27.20 14.62
N ILE A 122 -7.86 -28.52 14.82
CA ILE A 122 -8.97 -29.12 15.57
C ILE A 122 -8.48 -29.83 16.84
N GLN A 123 -9.18 -29.57 17.97
CA GLN A 123 -8.90 -30.24 19.25
C GLN A 123 -10.11 -30.99 19.83
N GLY A 124 -11.32 -30.75 19.29
CA GLY A 124 -12.58 -31.24 19.88
C GLY A 124 -13.06 -30.37 21.04
N TYR A 125 -14.25 -30.65 21.53
CA TYR A 125 -14.84 -29.99 22.70
C TYR A 125 -14.47 -30.73 24.00
N GLU A 126 -14.64 -30.08 25.15
CA GLU A 126 -14.32 -30.64 26.48
C GLU A 126 -15.08 -31.94 26.80
N ASP A 127 -16.24 -32.17 26.17
CA ASP A 127 -17.07 -33.37 26.31
C ASP A 127 -16.57 -34.56 25.45
N ASN A 128 -15.37 -34.46 24.87
CA ASN A 128 -14.77 -35.45 23.97
C ASN A 128 -15.61 -35.71 22.70
N THR A 129 -16.21 -34.64 22.15
CA THR A 129 -16.92 -34.64 20.86
C THR A 129 -16.25 -33.72 19.85
N VAL A 130 -16.54 -33.92 18.55
CA VAL A 130 -16.13 -33.03 17.46
C VAL A 130 -17.32 -32.32 16.81
N ARG A 131 -18.51 -32.89 16.91
CA ARG A 131 -19.77 -32.41 16.31
C ARG A 131 -19.62 -32.20 14.80
N PRO A 132 -19.24 -33.24 14.03
CA PRO A 132 -18.87 -33.12 12.63
C PRO A 132 -19.99 -32.62 11.72
N LEU A 133 -21.25 -32.93 12.06
CA LEU A 133 -22.42 -32.53 11.28
C LEU A 133 -23.02 -31.18 11.73
N LYS A 134 -22.43 -30.52 12.74
CA LYS A 134 -22.85 -29.18 13.15
C LYS A 134 -22.19 -28.15 12.23
N GLU A 135 -22.93 -27.11 11.88
CA GLU A 135 -22.45 -25.93 11.16
C GLU A 135 -21.39 -25.19 11.98
N VAL A 136 -20.40 -24.62 11.29
CA VAL A 136 -19.32 -23.85 11.93
C VAL A 136 -19.68 -22.38 12.00
N SER A 137 -19.53 -21.79 13.18
CA SER A 137 -19.69 -20.35 13.37
C SER A 137 -18.46 -19.57 12.96
N ARG A 138 -18.62 -18.28 12.63
CA ARG A 138 -17.51 -17.36 12.29
C ARG A 138 -16.41 -17.34 13.34
N GLN A 139 -16.77 -17.34 14.63
CA GLN A 139 -15.77 -17.31 15.70
C GLN A 139 -15.00 -18.64 15.85
N GLU A 140 -15.66 -19.78 15.58
CA GLU A 140 -14.98 -21.09 15.53
C GLU A 140 -14.03 -21.14 14.33
N THR A 141 -14.47 -20.63 13.18
CA THR A 141 -13.65 -20.52 11.97
C THR A 141 -12.42 -19.65 12.17
N ALA A 142 -12.58 -18.48 12.81
CA ALA A 142 -11.46 -17.59 13.10
C ALA A 142 -10.39 -18.32 13.94
N VAL A 143 -10.79 -19.09 14.94
CA VAL A 143 -9.86 -19.90 15.75
C VAL A 143 -9.19 -21.00 14.95
N MET A 144 -9.92 -21.65 14.04
CA MET A 144 -9.34 -22.69 13.17
C MET A 144 -8.30 -22.12 12.21
N ILE A 145 -8.59 -21.00 11.52
CA ILE A 145 -7.66 -20.34 10.60
C ILE A 145 -6.45 -19.78 11.36
N HIS A 146 -6.66 -19.10 12.48
CA HIS A 146 -5.58 -18.61 13.35
C HIS A 146 -4.60 -19.72 13.73
N ARG A 147 -5.09 -20.94 14.00
CA ARG A 147 -4.23 -22.09 14.31
C ARG A 147 -3.48 -22.63 13.10
N ILE A 148 -4.09 -22.60 11.91
CA ILE A 148 -3.43 -23.04 10.67
C ILE A 148 -2.31 -22.09 10.28
N LEU A 149 -2.57 -20.79 10.42
CA LEU A 149 -1.65 -19.72 10.05
C LEU A 149 -0.67 -19.33 11.17
N GLU A 150 -0.81 -19.93 12.35
CA GLU A 150 0.00 -19.63 13.54
C GLU A 150 0.13 -18.13 13.85
N LEU A 151 -0.94 -17.36 13.61
CA LEU A 151 -0.95 -15.90 13.77
C LEU A 151 -0.79 -15.48 15.23
N GLU A 152 -0.15 -14.34 15.47
CA GLU A 152 -0.11 -13.74 16.80
C GLU A 152 -1.51 -13.21 17.22
N THR A 153 -1.95 -13.55 18.43
CA THR A 153 -3.28 -13.14 18.93
C THR A 153 -3.34 -11.63 19.17
N ARG A 154 -4.47 -10.99 18.80
CA ARG A 154 -4.72 -9.54 18.95
C ARG A 154 -6.08 -9.24 19.61
N PRO A 155 -6.30 -9.61 20.88
CA PRO A 155 -7.62 -9.51 21.51
C PRO A 155 -8.20 -8.08 21.57
N GLU A 156 -7.34 -7.06 21.57
CA GLU A 156 -7.70 -5.63 21.51
C GLU A 156 -8.43 -5.27 20.21
N GLN A 157 -8.02 -5.85 19.08
CA GLN A 157 -8.61 -5.55 17.79
C GLN A 157 -10.06 -6.07 17.68
N ALA A 158 -10.35 -7.21 18.30
CA ALA A 158 -11.72 -7.71 18.41
C ALA A 158 -12.63 -6.83 19.28
N GLY A 159 -12.07 -6.00 20.16
CA GLY A 159 -12.81 -5.04 20.99
C GLY A 159 -13.35 -3.83 20.21
N THR A 160 -12.97 -3.69 18.94
CA THR A 160 -13.49 -2.60 18.07
C THR A 160 -14.90 -2.87 17.53
N TYR A 161 -15.36 -4.11 17.59
CA TYR A 161 -16.68 -4.49 17.08
C TYR A 161 -17.82 -4.11 18.01
N VAL A 162 -18.94 -3.68 17.43
CA VAL A 162 -20.14 -3.24 18.17
C VAL A 162 -20.72 -4.36 19.04
N ASP A 163 -20.61 -5.60 18.59
CA ASP A 163 -21.08 -6.81 19.27
C ASP A 163 -19.97 -7.56 20.02
N GLU A 164 -18.89 -6.90 20.43
CA GLU A 164 -17.76 -7.51 21.14
C GLU A 164 -18.16 -8.29 22.41
N LYS A 165 -19.27 -7.93 23.05
CA LYS A 165 -19.82 -8.67 24.20
C LYS A 165 -20.37 -10.05 23.86
N ASN A 166 -20.70 -10.29 22.59
CA ASN A 166 -21.16 -11.58 22.09
C ASN A 166 -19.99 -12.46 21.61
N ILE A 167 -18.77 -11.90 21.54
CA ILE A 167 -17.56 -12.66 21.20
C ILE A 167 -17.12 -13.44 22.42
N ALA A 168 -16.99 -14.76 22.27
CA ALA A 168 -16.53 -15.59 23.36
C ALA A 168 -15.05 -15.30 23.69
N GLU A 169 -14.69 -15.34 24.97
CA GLU A 169 -13.32 -14.99 25.40
C GLU A 169 -12.25 -15.85 24.72
N TRP A 170 -12.54 -17.12 24.46
CA TRP A 170 -11.62 -18.06 23.82
C TRP A 170 -11.38 -17.79 22.33
N SER A 171 -12.24 -17.02 21.65
CA SER A 171 -12.11 -16.68 20.22
C SER A 171 -11.58 -15.27 19.98
N ARG A 172 -11.61 -14.40 21.00
CA ARG A 172 -11.29 -12.97 20.90
C ARG A 172 -9.92 -12.69 20.28
N GLY A 173 -8.87 -13.37 20.75
CA GLY A 173 -7.51 -13.20 20.23
C GLY A 173 -7.37 -13.58 18.75
N ALA A 174 -8.03 -14.66 18.33
CA ALA A 174 -8.00 -15.15 16.95
C ALA A 174 -8.80 -14.24 16.01
N ILE A 175 -9.96 -13.76 16.44
CA ILE A 175 -10.77 -12.82 15.66
C ILE A 175 -9.96 -11.57 15.37
N GLY A 176 -9.34 -10.96 16.38
CA GLY A 176 -8.55 -9.77 16.16
C GLY A 176 -7.35 -10.00 15.23
N ALA A 177 -6.70 -11.17 15.31
CA ALA A 177 -5.60 -11.52 14.41
C ALA A 177 -6.05 -11.57 12.93
N LEU A 178 -7.21 -12.21 12.66
CA LEU A 178 -7.77 -12.27 11.32
C LEU A 178 -8.28 -10.91 10.82
N THR A 179 -8.79 -10.06 11.72
CA THR A 179 -9.16 -8.68 11.39
C THR A 179 -7.95 -7.89 10.92
N THR A 180 -6.83 -7.98 11.64
CA THR A 180 -5.58 -7.28 11.28
C THR A 180 -5.03 -7.76 9.94
N LYS A 181 -5.10 -9.07 9.66
CA LYS A 181 -4.70 -9.64 8.36
C LYS A 181 -5.75 -9.47 7.26
N GLN A 182 -6.88 -8.79 7.54
CA GLN A 182 -8.00 -8.58 6.63
C GLN A 182 -8.61 -9.87 6.05
N LEU A 183 -8.37 -11.02 6.70
CA LEU A 183 -8.92 -12.32 6.29
C LEU A 183 -10.38 -12.48 6.73
N MET A 184 -10.75 -11.90 7.86
CA MET A 184 -12.14 -11.92 8.34
C MET A 184 -12.47 -10.64 9.10
N GLY A 185 -13.20 -9.74 8.45
CA GLY A 185 -13.66 -8.46 9.02
C GLY A 185 -15.07 -8.50 9.62
N GLY A 186 -15.52 -7.34 10.11
CA GLY A 186 -16.91 -7.12 10.50
C GLY A 186 -17.78 -6.73 9.30
N TYR A 187 -19.08 -6.71 9.51
CA TYR A 187 -20.05 -6.22 8.52
C TYR A 187 -20.09 -4.68 8.51
N PRO A 188 -20.69 -4.07 7.47
CA PRO A 188 -20.83 -2.61 7.38
C PRO A 188 -21.54 -1.96 8.59
N ASP A 189 -22.35 -2.75 9.32
CA ASP A 189 -23.01 -2.33 10.57
C ASP A 189 -22.07 -2.30 11.80
N GLY A 190 -20.78 -2.57 11.60
CA GLY A 190 -19.75 -2.61 12.65
C GLY A 190 -19.78 -3.86 13.54
N ARG A 191 -20.59 -4.88 13.22
CA ARG A 191 -20.68 -6.13 14.00
C ARG A 191 -19.85 -7.25 13.38
N PHE A 192 -19.27 -8.12 14.20
CA PHE A 192 -18.56 -9.32 13.75
C PHE A 192 -19.50 -10.52 13.51
N ARG A 193 -20.60 -10.59 14.27
CA ARG A 193 -21.60 -11.68 14.26
C ARG A 193 -20.97 -13.05 14.60
N PRO A 194 -20.37 -13.21 15.80
CA PRO A 194 -19.52 -14.36 16.14
C PRO A 194 -20.21 -15.72 16.02
N GLU A 195 -21.51 -15.81 16.35
CA GLU A 195 -22.29 -17.05 16.31
C GLU A 195 -22.91 -17.35 14.95
N ARG A 196 -22.81 -16.45 13.96
CA ARG A 196 -23.35 -16.68 12.62
C ARG A 196 -22.60 -17.84 11.95
N GLU A 197 -23.35 -18.76 11.36
CA GLU A 197 -22.83 -19.86 10.57
C GLU A 197 -22.19 -19.35 9.28
N LEU A 198 -21.07 -19.93 8.88
CA LEU A 198 -20.37 -19.60 7.63
C LEU A 198 -21.01 -20.34 6.45
N THR A 199 -21.22 -19.67 5.31
CA THR A 199 -21.69 -20.36 4.10
C THR A 199 -20.55 -21.09 3.40
N ARG A 200 -20.87 -22.04 2.50
CA ARG A 200 -19.87 -22.75 1.69
C ARG A 200 -19.06 -21.80 0.79
N ALA A 201 -19.69 -20.78 0.23
CA ALA A 201 -19.00 -19.76 -0.57
C ALA A 201 -18.04 -18.90 0.26
N GLU A 202 -18.48 -18.45 1.44
CA GLU A 202 -17.61 -17.73 2.37
C GLU A 202 -16.42 -18.61 2.82
N ALA A 203 -16.66 -19.91 3.00
CA ALA A 203 -15.62 -20.86 3.39
C ALA A 203 -14.53 -21.02 2.34
N VAL A 204 -14.90 -21.21 1.07
CA VAL A 204 -13.89 -21.37 0.00
C VAL A 204 -13.08 -20.10 -0.20
N VAL A 205 -13.72 -18.93 -0.20
CA VAL A 205 -13.01 -17.65 -0.38
C VAL A 205 -12.08 -17.37 0.78
N LEU A 206 -12.53 -17.59 2.02
CA LEU A 206 -11.69 -17.41 3.21
C LEU A 206 -10.48 -18.36 3.20
N LEU A 207 -10.70 -19.63 2.88
CA LEU A 207 -9.62 -20.63 2.84
C LEU A 207 -8.64 -20.38 1.71
N ASP A 208 -9.11 -19.86 0.57
CA ASP A 208 -8.27 -19.46 -0.57
C ASP A 208 -7.35 -18.30 -0.19
N GLN A 209 -7.91 -17.24 0.41
CA GLN A 209 -7.11 -16.12 0.92
C GLN A 209 -6.16 -16.53 2.06
N ALA A 210 -6.62 -17.39 2.96
CA ALA A 210 -5.79 -17.93 4.03
C ALA A 210 -4.66 -18.79 3.46
N LYS A 211 -4.90 -19.54 2.39
CA LYS A 211 -3.87 -20.34 1.71
C LYS A 211 -2.79 -19.46 1.11
N THR A 212 -3.16 -18.40 0.40
CA THR A 212 -2.21 -17.41 -0.11
C THR A 212 -1.39 -16.78 1.02
N THR A 213 -2.04 -16.40 2.12
CA THR A 213 -1.37 -15.85 3.30
C THR A 213 -0.40 -16.86 3.92
N TRP A 214 -0.81 -18.12 4.01
CA TRP A 214 0.01 -19.20 4.54
C TRP A 214 1.24 -19.46 3.68
N GLU A 215 1.08 -19.51 2.36
CA GLU A 215 2.17 -19.69 1.39
C GLU A 215 3.17 -18.54 1.47
N ALA A 216 2.70 -17.30 1.57
CA ALA A 216 3.56 -16.12 1.76
C ALA A 216 4.31 -16.13 3.11
N SER A 217 3.77 -16.81 4.12
CA SER A 217 4.39 -16.97 5.45
C SER A 217 5.30 -18.21 5.57
N GLN A 218 5.41 -19.04 4.53
CA GLN A 218 6.29 -20.21 4.60
C GLN A 218 7.75 -19.80 4.55
N ASP A 219 8.57 -20.57 5.26
CA ASP A 219 10.02 -20.45 5.16
C ASP A 219 10.48 -20.82 3.75
N ILE A 220 11.36 -20.01 3.19
CA ILE A 220 12.01 -20.28 1.91
C ILE A 220 13.34 -20.93 2.20
N LYS A 221 13.57 -22.11 1.62
CA LYS A 221 14.86 -22.77 1.70
C LYS A 221 15.56 -22.73 0.34
N LEU A 222 16.77 -22.20 0.36
CA LEU A 222 17.66 -22.06 -0.80
C LEU A 222 18.79 -23.09 -0.65
N ASP A 223 18.70 -24.19 -1.39
CA ASP A 223 19.62 -25.33 -1.32
C ASP A 223 20.28 -25.72 -2.65
N ASP A 224 20.19 -24.86 -3.68
CA ASP A 224 20.88 -25.02 -4.96
C ASP A 224 22.07 -24.06 -5.10
N ASP A 225 23.29 -24.60 -5.24
CA ASP A 225 24.53 -23.80 -5.37
C ASP A 225 24.48 -22.83 -6.57
N GLY A 226 24.87 -21.58 -6.34
CA GLY A 226 24.91 -20.53 -7.36
C GLY A 226 23.56 -19.92 -7.72
N GLU A 227 22.51 -20.18 -6.93
CA GLU A 227 21.18 -19.64 -7.20
C GLU A 227 21.06 -18.13 -6.89
N THR A 228 20.26 -17.44 -7.70
CA THR A 228 19.85 -16.06 -7.42
C THR A 228 18.36 -16.06 -7.12
N PHE A 229 18.00 -15.56 -5.95
CA PHE A 229 16.64 -15.52 -5.45
C PHE A 229 16.15 -14.08 -5.26
N GLY A 230 14.94 -13.81 -5.72
CA GLY A 230 14.33 -12.48 -5.76
C GLY A 230 14.34 -11.84 -7.15
N PRO A 231 13.47 -10.84 -7.39
CA PRO A 231 13.18 -10.34 -8.73
C PRO A 231 14.33 -9.50 -9.28
N GLU A 232 14.53 -9.48 -10.60
CA GLU A 232 15.54 -8.62 -11.24
C GLU A 232 15.19 -7.12 -11.13
N ARG A 233 13.90 -6.78 -10.94
CA ARG A 233 13.38 -5.41 -10.77
C ARG A 233 12.18 -5.40 -9.82
N GLY A 234 11.93 -4.27 -9.16
CA GLY A 234 10.90 -4.16 -8.13
C GLY A 234 11.38 -4.72 -6.80
N THR A 235 10.48 -5.04 -5.87
CA THR A 235 10.83 -5.65 -4.59
C THR A 235 9.79 -6.69 -4.20
N GLU A 236 10.22 -7.88 -3.82
CA GLU A 236 9.35 -8.97 -3.37
C GLU A 236 9.39 -9.10 -1.83
N ARG A 237 8.24 -9.38 -1.22
CA ARG A 237 8.10 -9.54 0.24
C ARG A 237 7.97 -11.01 0.61
N ILE A 238 8.84 -11.47 1.51
CA ILE A 238 8.81 -12.81 2.09
C ILE A 238 8.39 -12.70 3.56
N GLY A 239 7.27 -13.33 3.91
CA GLY A 239 6.72 -13.28 5.26
C GLY A 239 7.42 -14.22 6.25
N GLY A 240 7.86 -15.39 5.78
CA GLY A 240 8.55 -16.40 6.58
C GLY A 240 10.06 -16.22 6.64
N ASP A 241 10.76 -17.19 7.24
CA ASP A 241 12.21 -17.18 7.33
C ASP A 241 12.84 -17.53 5.96
N VAL A 242 13.98 -16.95 5.63
CA VAL A 242 14.79 -17.37 4.47
C VAL A 242 16.00 -18.14 4.98
N ILE A 243 16.11 -19.41 4.61
CA ILE A 243 17.19 -20.31 5.02
C ILE A 243 18.09 -20.59 3.81
N VAL A 244 19.27 -19.98 3.80
CA VAL A 244 20.31 -20.20 2.80
C VAL A 244 21.17 -21.38 3.25
N SER A 245 21.10 -22.49 2.53
CA SER A 245 21.88 -23.70 2.75
C SER A 245 22.90 -23.97 1.64
N ALA A 246 22.76 -23.31 0.49
CA ALA A 246 23.62 -23.43 -0.68
C ALA A 246 24.79 -22.44 -0.69
N GLN A 247 25.85 -22.80 -1.42
CA GLN A 247 27.00 -21.91 -1.64
C GLN A 247 26.74 -20.96 -2.81
N ASP A 248 27.46 -19.85 -2.84
CA ASP A 248 27.44 -18.85 -3.92
C ASP A 248 26.03 -18.29 -4.19
N THR A 249 25.20 -18.18 -3.16
CA THR A 249 23.81 -17.74 -3.27
C THR A 249 23.73 -16.21 -3.34
N THR A 250 22.89 -15.68 -4.23
CA THR A 250 22.56 -14.25 -4.28
C THR A 250 21.10 -14.02 -3.91
N LEU A 251 20.85 -13.18 -2.93
CA LEU A 251 19.54 -12.63 -2.62
C LEU A 251 19.45 -11.21 -3.19
N GLN A 252 18.39 -10.89 -3.92
CA GLN A 252 18.24 -9.56 -4.51
C GLN A 252 16.82 -9.01 -4.44
N ASN A 253 16.69 -7.71 -4.15
CA ASN A 253 15.41 -6.99 -4.19
C ASN A 253 14.31 -7.62 -3.31
N LEU A 254 14.67 -7.93 -2.06
CA LEU A 254 13.78 -8.63 -1.13
C LEU A 254 13.53 -7.82 0.14
N ILE A 255 12.32 -7.95 0.68
CA ILE A 255 12.02 -7.63 2.07
C ILE A 255 11.71 -8.95 2.77
N VAL A 256 12.58 -9.34 3.70
CA VAL A 256 12.40 -10.53 4.55
C VAL A 256 11.83 -10.07 5.88
N GLU A 257 10.56 -10.39 6.15
CA GLU A 257 9.88 -10.04 7.40
C GLU A 257 10.28 -10.99 8.55
N GLY A 258 10.56 -12.26 8.24
CA GLY A 258 11.13 -13.25 9.16
C GLY A 258 12.65 -13.16 9.32
N ASP A 259 13.26 -14.23 9.81
CA ASP A 259 14.71 -14.34 9.97
C ASP A 259 15.39 -14.71 8.64
N LEU A 260 16.62 -14.22 8.43
CA LEU A 260 17.49 -14.67 7.34
C LEU A 260 18.60 -15.53 7.94
N ILE A 261 18.57 -16.84 7.70
CA ILE A 261 19.48 -17.81 8.29
C ILE A 261 20.46 -18.30 7.22
N ILE A 262 21.73 -17.98 7.38
CA ILE A 262 22.82 -18.58 6.61
C ILE A 262 23.26 -19.84 7.35
N ASP A 263 22.71 -20.98 6.93
CA ASP A 263 22.90 -22.28 7.56
C ASP A 263 24.38 -22.71 7.48
N LYS A 264 24.82 -23.50 8.47
CA LYS A 264 26.17 -24.04 8.50
C LYS A 264 26.53 -24.89 7.28
N SER A 265 25.56 -25.41 6.53
CA SER A 265 25.81 -26.15 5.30
C SER A 265 26.43 -25.32 4.19
N VAL A 266 26.30 -23.98 4.23
CA VAL A 266 27.03 -23.07 3.33
C VAL A 266 28.55 -23.26 3.51
N GLY A 267 29.02 -23.63 4.70
CA GLY A 267 30.43 -23.91 4.95
C GLY A 267 31.27 -22.65 4.79
N GLU A 268 32.18 -22.64 3.81
CA GLU A 268 33.02 -21.49 3.45
C GLU A 268 32.53 -20.73 2.21
N GLY A 269 31.41 -21.14 1.61
CA GLY A 269 30.89 -20.53 0.38
C GLY A 269 30.31 -19.14 0.58
N ASP A 270 30.10 -18.43 -0.54
CA ASP A 270 29.72 -17.02 -0.54
C ASP A 270 28.20 -16.82 -0.47
N VAL A 271 27.78 -15.71 0.16
CA VAL A 271 26.38 -15.25 0.13
C VAL A 271 26.35 -13.75 -0.11
N ASP A 272 25.72 -13.36 -1.20
CA ASP A 272 25.57 -11.98 -1.64
C ASP A 272 24.13 -11.49 -1.40
N LEU A 273 23.97 -10.37 -0.70
CA LEU A 273 22.70 -9.65 -0.57
C LEU A 273 22.79 -8.34 -1.36
N GLN A 274 21.80 -8.08 -2.21
CA GLN A 274 21.74 -6.89 -3.06
C GLN A 274 20.36 -6.24 -2.94
N ASN A 275 20.28 -5.06 -2.32
CA ASN A 275 18.99 -4.39 -2.06
C ASN A 275 18.02 -5.30 -1.28
N VAL A 276 18.51 -5.87 -0.17
CA VAL A 276 17.74 -6.76 0.71
C VAL A 276 17.50 -6.09 2.06
N LYS A 277 16.25 -6.09 2.52
CA LYS A 277 15.86 -5.59 3.84
C LYS A 277 15.44 -6.76 4.73
N VAL A 278 16.21 -7.01 5.80
CA VAL A 278 15.90 -8.04 6.81
C VAL A 278 15.31 -7.36 8.04
N GLN A 279 14.03 -7.61 8.31
CA GLN A 279 13.31 -7.04 9.46
C GLN A 279 13.45 -7.92 10.73
N GLY A 280 13.48 -9.25 10.54
CA GLY A 280 13.85 -10.21 11.57
C GLY A 280 15.35 -10.18 11.86
N THR A 281 15.87 -11.32 12.33
CA THR A 281 17.30 -11.47 12.63
C THR A 281 18.02 -12.14 11.47
N MET A 282 19.16 -11.58 11.07
CA MET A 282 20.09 -12.25 10.16
C MET A 282 21.05 -13.11 10.98
N GLN A 283 20.99 -14.43 10.86
CA GLN A 283 21.81 -15.38 11.61
C GLN A 283 22.87 -16.01 10.71
N LEU A 284 24.14 -15.90 11.10
CA LEU A 284 25.28 -16.46 10.37
C LEU A 284 25.86 -17.66 11.10
N HIS A 285 25.54 -18.86 10.60
CA HIS A 285 26.14 -20.12 11.04
C HIS A 285 27.10 -20.70 9.98
N GLY A 286 26.98 -20.27 8.73
CA GLY A 286 27.88 -20.57 7.61
C GLY A 286 28.56 -19.30 7.05
N GLY A 287 29.39 -19.48 6.02
CA GLY A 287 30.19 -18.42 5.40
C GLY A 287 31.66 -18.46 5.85
N GLY A 288 32.59 -18.34 4.90
CA GLY A 288 34.02 -18.28 5.17
C GLY A 288 34.60 -16.88 5.38
N SER A 289 35.92 -16.79 5.38
CA SER A 289 36.67 -15.54 5.57
C SER A 289 36.57 -14.53 4.41
N ASP A 290 35.83 -14.83 3.34
CA ASP A 290 35.63 -13.99 2.14
C ASP A 290 34.17 -13.92 1.65
N SER A 291 33.19 -14.33 2.47
CA SER A 291 31.92 -14.86 1.95
C SER A 291 30.70 -13.96 1.98
N ILE A 292 30.42 -13.26 3.09
CA ILE A 292 29.12 -12.60 3.29
C ILE A 292 29.25 -11.15 2.86
N ARG A 293 28.49 -10.76 1.83
CA ARG A 293 28.56 -9.43 1.21
C ARG A 293 27.17 -8.82 1.18
N LEU A 294 27.01 -7.66 1.81
CA LEU A 294 25.75 -6.92 1.88
C LEU A 294 25.92 -5.63 1.10
N LYS A 295 25.18 -5.50 0.00
CA LYS A 295 25.18 -4.33 -0.86
C LYS A 295 23.81 -3.66 -0.84
N ASP A 296 23.80 -2.36 -0.56
CA ASP A 296 22.60 -1.53 -0.50
C ASP A 296 21.48 -2.16 0.35
N SER A 297 21.85 -2.85 1.44
CA SER A 297 20.96 -3.71 2.22
C SER A 297 20.78 -3.19 3.66
N THR A 298 19.63 -3.47 4.27
CA THR A 298 19.36 -3.06 5.66
C THR A 298 19.13 -4.28 6.55
N VAL A 299 19.87 -4.37 7.65
CA VAL A 299 19.73 -5.43 8.65
C VAL A 299 19.55 -4.81 10.02
N ARG A 300 18.44 -5.11 10.69
CA ARG A 300 18.20 -4.60 12.05
C ARG A 300 19.12 -5.26 13.08
N LEU A 301 19.18 -6.59 13.08
CA LEU A 301 19.99 -7.38 14.00
C LEU A 301 20.73 -8.49 13.23
N LEU A 302 22.06 -8.46 13.29
CA LEU A 302 22.96 -9.46 12.76
C LEU A 302 23.54 -10.31 13.90
N VAL A 303 23.40 -11.62 13.85
CA VAL A 303 23.97 -12.56 14.82
C VAL A 303 25.01 -13.44 14.14
N ILE A 304 26.24 -13.43 14.65
CA ILE A 304 27.35 -14.24 14.14
C ILE A 304 27.70 -15.32 15.15
N ASP A 305 27.28 -16.55 14.87
CA ASP A 305 27.48 -17.72 15.74
C ASP A 305 27.85 -18.95 14.90
N LYS A 306 29.07 -18.93 14.36
CA LYS A 306 29.63 -20.02 13.57
C LYS A 306 30.35 -21.01 14.49
N GLU A 307 30.00 -22.29 14.37
CA GLU A 307 30.55 -23.38 15.21
C GLU A 307 32.09 -23.50 15.08
N ASP A 308 32.65 -23.28 13.89
CA ASP A 308 34.08 -23.39 13.60
C ASP A 308 34.59 -22.38 12.56
N GLY A 309 35.70 -21.68 12.85
CA GLY A 309 36.33 -20.76 11.89
C GLY A 309 35.93 -19.30 12.08
N THR A 310 36.09 -18.50 11.02
CA THR A 310 35.86 -17.04 11.03
C THR A 310 34.97 -16.66 9.86
N VAL A 311 33.95 -15.84 10.10
CA VAL A 311 33.09 -15.28 9.05
C VAL A 311 33.55 -13.86 8.73
N ARG A 312 33.63 -13.50 7.44
CA ARG A 312 33.78 -12.11 7.00
C ARG A 312 32.47 -11.57 6.48
N VAL A 313 32.06 -10.42 7.01
CA VAL A 313 30.87 -9.67 6.60
C VAL A 313 31.32 -8.33 6.04
N VAL A 314 30.96 -8.06 4.79
CA VAL A 314 31.32 -6.83 4.07
C VAL A 314 30.08 -5.98 3.84
N ALA A 315 30.05 -4.77 4.37
CA ALA A 315 29.04 -3.77 4.07
C ALA A 315 29.48 -2.92 2.86
N ILE A 316 28.58 -2.75 1.88
CA ILE A 316 28.85 -2.11 0.59
C ILE A 316 27.73 -1.11 0.26
N GLY A 317 28.10 0.06 -0.28
CA GLY A 317 27.13 1.06 -0.78
C GLY A 317 26.32 1.69 0.35
N GLU A 318 24.99 1.71 0.20
CA GLU A 318 24.04 2.28 1.18
C GLU A 318 23.71 1.31 2.35
N THR A 319 24.53 0.27 2.57
CA THR A 319 24.23 -0.75 3.57
C THR A 319 24.24 -0.21 5.00
N ALA A 320 23.23 -0.60 5.79
CA ALA A 320 23.10 -0.23 7.21
C ALA A 320 22.75 -1.45 8.08
N ILE A 321 23.54 -1.69 9.12
CA ILE A 321 23.44 -2.78 10.08
C ILE A 321 23.39 -2.16 11.48
N SER A 322 22.19 -2.10 12.06
CA SER A 322 21.97 -1.38 13.32
C SER A 322 22.65 -2.09 14.50
N GLU A 323 22.36 -3.37 14.71
CA GLU A 323 22.92 -4.16 15.81
C GLU A 323 23.64 -5.40 15.27
N THR A 324 24.81 -5.72 15.83
CA THR A 324 25.55 -6.96 15.55
C THR A 324 25.96 -7.64 16.85
N GLU A 325 25.59 -8.91 17.01
CA GLU A 325 26.03 -9.77 18.11
C GLU A 325 27.03 -10.82 17.61
N VAL A 326 28.19 -10.87 18.24
CA VAL A 326 29.32 -11.71 17.85
C VAL A 326 29.58 -12.75 18.95
N TYR A 327 29.19 -14.00 18.67
CA TYR A 327 29.40 -15.17 19.53
C TYR A 327 30.58 -16.05 19.07
N SER A 328 31.06 -15.85 17.83
CA SER A 328 32.23 -16.51 17.23
C SER A 328 33.16 -15.49 16.54
N SER A 329 34.45 -15.79 16.35
CA SER A 329 35.41 -14.89 15.69
C SER A 329 34.92 -14.41 14.31
N ALA A 330 35.11 -13.12 14.01
CA ALA A 330 34.54 -12.48 12.82
C ALA A 330 35.42 -11.35 12.27
N ASN A 331 35.26 -11.05 10.97
CA ASN A 331 35.80 -9.86 10.32
C ASN A 331 34.64 -8.98 9.84
N LEU A 332 34.51 -7.79 10.40
CA LEU A 332 33.54 -6.79 9.97
C LEU A 332 34.26 -5.76 9.10
N GLU A 333 33.81 -5.62 7.86
CA GLU A 333 34.50 -4.81 6.87
C GLU A 333 33.57 -3.83 6.17
N ALA A 334 34.01 -2.59 6.03
CA ALA A 334 33.37 -1.64 5.12
C ALA A 334 34.14 -1.63 3.79
N ALA A 335 33.39 -1.69 2.67
CA ALA A 335 33.97 -1.51 1.35
C ALA A 335 34.43 -0.05 1.15
N GLU A 336 35.41 0.16 0.28
CA GLU A 336 35.82 1.50 -0.12
C GLU A 336 34.66 2.24 -0.80
N GLY A 337 34.46 3.52 -0.46
CA GLY A 337 33.38 4.34 -1.02
C GLY A 337 31.98 4.00 -0.48
N MET A 338 31.91 3.33 0.66
CA MET A 338 30.65 3.09 1.36
C MET A 338 30.01 4.42 1.81
N THR A 339 28.68 4.53 1.65
CA THR A 339 27.89 5.74 1.98
C THR A 339 26.85 5.51 3.07
N GLY A 340 26.46 4.25 3.33
CA GLY A 340 25.57 3.88 4.43
C GLY A 340 26.29 3.75 5.78
N ASP A 341 25.53 3.57 6.84
CA ASP A 341 26.04 3.56 8.23
C ASP A 341 26.88 2.32 8.60
N GLY A 342 26.79 1.23 7.83
CA GLY A 342 27.60 0.04 8.09
C GLY A 342 27.25 -0.60 9.42
N PHE A 343 28.24 -0.84 10.27
CA PHE A 343 28.04 -1.49 11.56
C PHE A 343 27.95 -0.44 12.68
N GLN A 344 26.76 -0.17 13.21
CA GLN A 344 26.60 0.87 14.24
C GLN A 344 26.92 0.36 15.66
N TYR A 345 26.16 -0.62 16.16
CA TYR A 345 26.29 -1.16 17.52
C TYR A 345 26.74 -2.62 17.48
N VAL A 346 27.89 -2.94 18.10
CA VAL A 346 28.45 -4.29 18.11
C VAL A 346 28.60 -4.82 19.54
N THR A 347 28.05 -6.00 19.82
CA THR A 347 28.22 -6.70 21.09
C THR A 347 29.03 -7.98 20.90
N MET A 348 30.11 -8.14 21.65
CA MET A 348 30.87 -9.39 21.75
C MET A 348 30.44 -10.15 23.00
N ASP A 349 29.90 -11.36 22.82
CA ASP A 349 29.39 -12.19 23.92
C ASP A 349 29.77 -13.67 23.78
N GLY A 350 31.05 -13.98 23.85
CA GLY A 350 31.56 -15.35 23.75
C GLY A 350 32.90 -15.50 24.47
N GLY A 351 33.32 -16.74 24.73
CA GLY A 351 34.53 -17.06 25.49
C GLY A 351 35.79 -16.43 24.89
N HIS A 352 36.49 -17.16 24.00
CA HIS A 352 37.66 -16.63 23.29
C HIS A 352 37.26 -16.22 21.87
N LEU A 353 37.42 -14.94 21.55
CA LEU A 353 37.01 -14.33 20.28
C LEU A 353 38.14 -13.50 19.67
N GLU A 354 38.26 -13.57 18.35
CA GLU A 354 39.03 -12.62 17.55
C GLU A 354 38.07 -11.85 16.64
N LEU A 355 37.92 -10.55 16.90
CA LEU A 355 37.13 -9.65 16.05
C LEU A 355 38.08 -8.73 15.29
N ARG A 356 37.96 -8.68 13.96
CA ARG A 356 38.66 -7.69 13.14
C ARG A 356 37.69 -6.67 12.60
N VAL A 357 38.04 -5.40 12.72
CA VAL A 357 37.28 -4.28 12.16
C VAL A 357 38.17 -3.65 11.08
N VAL A 358 37.72 -3.73 9.83
CA VAL A 358 38.49 -3.36 8.64
C VAL A 358 37.79 -2.21 7.93
N ARG A 359 38.38 -1.02 7.91
CA ARG A 359 37.82 0.22 7.31
C ARG A 359 36.42 0.64 7.80
N ALA A 360 35.84 -0.07 8.76
CA ALA A 360 34.52 0.22 9.31
C ALA A 360 34.64 1.10 10.56
N VAL A 361 33.71 2.03 10.72
CA VAL A 361 33.52 2.83 11.93
C VAL A 361 32.35 2.26 12.69
N ILE A 362 32.57 1.89 13.96
CA ILE A 362 31.54 1.37 14.85
C ILE A 362 31.27 2.42 15.93
N GLU A 363 30.02 2.86 16.04
CA GLU A 363 29.61 3.86 17.04
C GLU A 363 29.86 3.36 18.46
N GLN A 364 29.45 2.13 18.75
CA GLN A 364 29.69 1.53 20.05
C GLN A 364 29.99 0.05 19.93
N LEU A 365 31.08 -0.38 20.58
CA LEU A 365 31.38 -1.79 20.79
C LEU A 365 31.30 -2.13 22.28
N GLN A 366 30.53 -3.15 22.63
CA GLN A 366 30.43 -3.69 23.98
C GLN A 366 31.01 -5.10 24.06
N ALA A 367 31.97 -5.32 24.94
CA ALA A 367 32.41 -6.65 25.34
C ALA A 367 31.76 -7.04 26.66
N THR A 368 31.01 -8.14 26.68
CA THR A 368 30.33 -8.61 27.91
C THR A 368 31.31 -9.26 28.90
N GLU A 369 30.82 -9.61 30.08
CA GLU A 369 31.60 -10.34 31.10
C GLU A 369 32.03 -11.76 30.66
N ASN A 370 31.37 -12.30 29.62
CA ASN A 370 31.66 -13.63 29.07
C ASN A 370 32.91 -13.65 28.18
N VAL A 371 33.41 -12.48 27.77
CA VAL A 371 34.61 -12.32 26.93
C VAL A 371 35.88 -12.62 27.74
N LYS A 372 36.68 -13.58 27.24
CA LYS A 372 37.89 -14.16 27.87
C LYS A 372 39.05 -14.37 26.90
N ASP A 373 40.22 -13.84 27.24
CA ASP A 373 41.44 -13.96 26.43
C ASP A 373 41.23 -13.50 24.95
N SER A 374 40.35 -12.52 24.71
CA SER A 374 39.90 -12.15 23.35
C SER A 374 40.67 -10.97 22.79
N TYR A 375 40.66 -10.85 21.45
CA TYR A 375 41.37 -9.80 20.72
C TYR A 375 40.43 -9.03 19.79
N LEU A 376 40.52 -7.70 19.85
CA LEU A 376 39.94 -6.79 18.87
C LEU A 376 41.06 -6.21 18.02
N TYR A 377 41.05 -6.48 16.72
CA TYR A 377 42.01 -5.96 15.77
C TYR A 377 41.41 -4.82 14.97
N LEU A 378 42.00 -3.63 15.08
CA LEU A 378 41.67 -2.50 14.22
C LEU A 378 42.65 -2.49 13.06
N VAL A 379 42.13 -2.66 11.84
CA VAL A 379 42.91 -2.89 10.62
C VAL A 379 42.45 -1.87 9.57
N GLU A 380 43.39 -1.32 8.80
CA GLU A 380 43.09 -0.41 7.69
C GLU A 380 42.07 0.68 8.07
N ASN A 381 42.37 1.47 9.11
CA ASN A 381 41.48 2.55 9.58
C ASN A 381 40.12 2.09 10.13
N GLY A 382 39.98 0.83 10.57
CA GLY A 382 38.85 0.43 11.41
C GLY A 382 38.84 1.22 12.73
N GLU A 383 37.69 1.73 13.13
CA GLU A 383 37.52 2.61 14.31
C GLU A 383 36.37 2.13 15.19
N ILE A 384 36.55 2.29 16.51
CA ILE A 384 35.48 2.18 17.51
C ILE A 384 35.36 3.54 18.20
N ILE A 385 34.22 4.20 18.08
CA ILE A 385 33.99 5.51 18.71
C ILE A 385 33.85 5.34 20.23
N GLU A 386 33.01 4.41 20.68
CA GLU A 386 32.84 4.09 22.10
C GLU A 386 33.10 2.60 22.39
N LEU A 387 34.03 2.30 23.30
CA LEU A 387 34.31 0.93 23.75
C LEU A 387 33.87 0.72 25.20
N VAL A 388 32.88 -0.15 25.41
CA VAL A 388 32.41 -0.61 26.72
C VAL A 388 32.94 -2.02 27.00
N ASN A 389 34.06 -2.12 27.71
CA ASN A 389 34.70 -3.41 28.00
C ASN A 389 34.42 -3.91 29.42
N ASN A 390 33.50 -4.87 29.55
CA ASN A 390 33.17 -5.54 30.81
C ASN A 390 33.87 -6.92 30.97
N GLY A 391 34.67 -7.33 29.98
CA GLY A 391 35.36 -8.63 29.93
C GLY A 391 36.89 -8.53 29.84
N GLU A 392 37.53 -9.58 29.32
CA GLU A 392 38.99 -9.63 29.07
C GLU A 392 39.26 -9.51 27.57
N LEU A 393 39.17 -8.28 27.06
CA LEU A 393 39.45 -7.92 25.66
C LEU A 393 40.75 -7.12 25.54
N GLN A 394 41.64 -7.53 24.63
CA GLN A 394 42.84 -6.78 24.23
C GLN A 394 42.63 -6.13 22.87
N VAL A 395 42.83 -4.81 22.79
CA VAL A 395 42.75 -4.06 21.54
C VAL A 395 44.13 -3.99 20.90
N ILE A 396 44.24 -4.38 19.63
CA ILE A 396 45.46 -4.39 18.84
C ILE A 396 45.22 -3.58 17.57
N THR A 397 45.82 -2.39 17.51
CA THR A 397 45.82 -1.59 16.29
C THR A 397 46.96 -2.06 15.39
N MET A 398 46.64 -2.62 14.22
CA MET A 398 47.65 -3.02 13.25
C MET A 398 47.98 -1.81 12.36
N GLY A 399 49.12 -1.18 12.63
CA GLY A 399 49.72 -0.23 11.69
C GLY A 399 50.23 -0.95 10.45
N ASN A 400 50.09 -0.32 9.27
CA ASN A 400 50.74 -0.76 8.05
C ASN A 400 52.27 -0.69 8.22
N ASN A 401 52.91 -1.73 8.76
CA ASN A 401 54.37 -1.79 8.88
C ASN A 401 54.95 -3.01 8.15
N ASP A 402 55.45 -2.73 6.95
CA ASP A 402 56.71 -3.29 6.47
C ASP A 402 57.79 -3.02 7.53
N ASP A 403 58.20 -4.05 8.29
CA ASP A 403 59.61 -4.31 8.55
C ASP A 403 59.80 -5.59 9.38
N ARG A 404 60.32 -6.61 8.71
CA ARG A 404 60.93 -7.79 9.34
C ARG A 404 62.44 -7.63 9.28
N ASP A 405 63.09 -7.30 10.39
CA ASP A 405 64.45 -7.81 10.59
C ASP A 405 64.84 -8.03 12.07
N ARG A 406 64.99 -9.33 12.36
CA ARG A 406 66.05 -9.98 13.15
C ARG A 406 66.70 -9.19 14.32
N GLY A 407 66.46 -9.73 15.51
CA GLY A 407 67.48 -10.57 16.14
C GLY A 407 68.14 -10.08 17.44
N GLY A 408 68.21 -11.01 18.41
CA GLY A 408 69.44 -11.22 19.19
C GLY A 408 69.56 -10.48 20.51
N SER A 409 69.09 -11.13 21.59
CA SER A 409 69.48 -10.81 22.97
C SER A 409 70.97 -11.13 23.21
N GLY A 410 71.77 -10.10 23.49
CA GLY A 410 73.14 -10.19 23.98
C GLY A 410 73.31 -9.37 25.27
N SER A 411 73.78 -10.03 26.32
CA SER A 411 74.01 -9.57 27.69
C SER A 411 74.87 -8.31 27.85
N GLY A 412 74.57 -7.48 28.87
CA GLY A 412 75.46 -6.42 29.34
C GLY A 412 75.10 -5.85 30.71
N SER A 413 75.83 -6.27 31.73
CA SER A 413 75.78 -5.84 33.14
C SER A 413 76.03 -4.34 33.35
N GLY A 414 75.36 -3.76 34.35
CA GLY A 414 75.47 -2.35 34.72
C GLY A 414 76.72 -1.97 35.52
N SER A 415 76.86 -0.66 35.73
CA SER A 415 77.50 0.03 36.87
C SER A 415 77.60 1.52 36.54
N GLY A 416 76.91 2.37 37.31
CA GLY A 416 76.89 3.82 37.12
C GLY A 416 78.11 4.57 37.64
N SER A 417 78.16 5.87 37.34
CA SER A 417 78.53 6.97 38.25
C SER A 417 78.83 8.29 37.50
N GLY A 418 77.91 9.27 37.61
CA GLY A 418 78.22 10.69 37.87
C GLY A 418 78.44 11.63 36.68
N SER A 419 77.46 12.51 36.41
CA SER A 419 77.63 13.71 35.57
C SER A 419 76.92 14.96 36.14
N LYS A 420 77.67 16.08 36.09
CA LYS A 420 77.37 17.53 35.97
C LYS A 420 75.89 17.99 35.95
N PRO A 421 75.53 19.21 36.43
CA PRO A 421 74.18 19.75 36.26
C PRO A 421 73.88 19.84 34.77
N ALA A 422 72.72 19.31 34.37
CA ALA A 422 72.23 19.32 32.99
C ALA A 422 72.00 20.78 32.51
N PRO A 423 72.09 21.04 31.20
CA PRO A 423 71.55 22.25 30.60
C PRO A 423 70.07 22.41 31.00
N ILE A 424 69.58 23.65 31.09
CA ILE A 424 68.14 23.89 31.15
C ILE A 424 67.64 23.66 29.72
N GLU A 425 66.97 22.53 29.51
CA GLU A 425 66.43 22.09 28.23
C GLU A 425 65.11 22.83 27.92
N ALA A 426 64.67 22.76 26.66
CA ALA A 426 63.37 23.26 26.22
C ALA A 426 62.24 22.76 27.13
N ASP A 427 61.31 23.64 27.52
CA ASP A 427 60.30 23.38 28.55
C ASP A 427 58.87 23.50 28.04
N TYR A 428 58.59 24.45 27.14
CA TYR A 428 57.27 24.60 26.50
C TYR A 428 57.38 25.32 25.14
N MET A 429 56.35 25.20 24.32
CA MET A 429 56.22 25.90 23.04
C MET A 429 55.08 26.93 23.12
N GLU A 430 55.17 27.99 22.30
CA GLU A 430 54.05 28.89 22.05
C GLU A 430 53.87 29.07 20.53
N LEU A 431 52.62 29.08 20.09
CA LEU A 431 52.23 29.55 18.77
C LEU A 431 52.25 31.09 18.73
N THR A 432 52.93 31.67 17.74
CA THR A 432 53.10 33.13 17.65
C THR A 432 52.17 33.81 16.63
N THR A 433 51.39 33.03 15.90
CA THR A 433 50.49 33.51 14.84
C THR A 433 49.03 33.46 15.29
N ASP A 434 48.30 34.54 15.04
CA ASP A 434 46.83 34.57 15.12
C ASP A 434 46.30 34.40 13.69
N PRO A 435 45.69 33.26 13.32
CA PRO A 435 45.22 33.04 11.97
C PRO A 435 44.01 33.96 11.69
N GLU A 436 44.21 35.02 10.88
CA GLU A 436 43.10 35.75 10.27
C GLU A 436 42.37 34.85 9.25
N THR A 437 41.10 35.19 8.94
CA THR A 437 40.14 34.48 8.07
C THR A 437 40.77 33.42 7.16
N VAL A 438 40.46 32.16 7.45
CA VAL A 438 40.99 30.98 6.75
C VAL A 438 39.96 30.49 5.75
N VAL A 439 40.38 30.12 4.54
CA VAL A 439 39.53 29.45 3.55
C VAL A 439 39.96 28.00 3.43
N ALA A 440 39.01 27.08 3.27
CA ALA A 440 39.29 25.67 3.06
C ALA A 440 40.27 25.46 1.89
N GLY A 441 41.30 24.64 2.10
CA GLY A 441 42.33 24.35 1.11
C GLY A 441 43.48 25.36 1.03
N GLU A 442 43.35 26.58 1.59
CA GLU A 442 44.44 27.57 1.57
C GLU A 442 45.51 27.29 2.64
N ASP A 443 46.78 27.57 2.29
CA ASP A 443 47.92 27.41 3.19
C ASP A 443 47.97 28.53 4.24
N ILE A 444 47.94 28.15 5.51
CA ILE A 444 48.13 29.01 6.68
C ILE A 444 49.53 28.80 7.23
N SER A 445 50.38 29.82 7.26
CA SER A 445 51.70 29.72 7.88
C SER A 445 51.59 29.73 9.41
N VAL A 446 51.79 28.59 10.05
CA VAL A 446 51.84 28.45 11.52
C VAL A 446 53.28 28.60 12.00
N GLU A 447 53.53 29.54 12.91
CA GLU A 447 54.87 29.81 13.46
C GLU A 447 55.04 29.26 14.89
N PHE A 448 56.20 28.67 15.15
CA PHE A 448 56.58 28.00 16.38
C PHE A 448 57.70 28.75 17.09
N ALA A 449 57.60 28.91 18.41
CA ALA A 449 58.72 29.33 19.25
C ALA A 449 58.85 28.43 20.49
N VAL A 450 60.06 27.94 20.75
CA VAL A 450 60.35 27.06 21.91
C VAL A 450 61.05 27.85 23.00
N TYR A 451 60.57 27.73 24.24
CA TYR A 451 61.07 28.47 25.40
C TYR A 451 61.63 27.52 26.47
N ARG A 452 62.58 28.04 27.25
CA ARG A 452 63.11 27.39 28.45
C ARG A 452 62.20 27.66 29.66
N SER A 453 62.38 26.89 30.73
CA SER A 453 61.63 27.04 32.00
C SER A 453 61.78 28.39 32.70
N ASP A 454 62.73 29.24 32.28
CA ASP A 454 62.89 30.62 32.76
C ASP A 454 62.17 31.66 31.88
N GLY A 455 61.42 31.23 30.86
CA GLY A 455 60.69 32.08 29.93
C GLY A 455 61.55 32.70 28.83
N THR A 456 62.82 32.30 28.69
CA THR A 456 63.68 32.77 27.59
C THR A 456 63.58 31.86 26.37
N LEU A 457 63.61 32.44 25.16
CA LEU A 457 63.63 31.68 23.90
C LEU A 457 64.82 30.71 23.88
N ASP A 458 64.58 29.44 23.56
CA ASP A 458 65.62 28.44 23.45
C ASP A 458 66.30 28.48 22.08
N THR A 459 67.18 29.46 21.87
CA THR A 459 67.93 29.60 20.62
C THR A 459 68.90 28.44 20.33
N ALA A 460 69.08 27.49 21.26
CA ALA A 460 69.87 26.28 21.02
C ALA A 460 69.02 25.12 20.49
N PHE A 461 67.69 25.26 20.47
CA PHE A 461 66.76 24.32 19.86
C PHE A 461 66.70 24.56 18.34
N ASP A 462 67.57 23.85 17.60
CA ASP A 462 67.82 24.03 16.16
C ASP A 462 67.86 22.66 15.44
N GLY A 463 67.75 22.67 14.12
CA GLY A 463 67.76 21.50 13.25
C GLY A 463 66.37 20.87 13.04
N GLU A 464 66.35 19.72 12.37
CA GLU A 464 65.13 18.96 12.07
C GLU A 464 64.51 18.38 13.35
N LYS A 465 63.21 18.65 13.53
CA LYS A 465 62.40 18.19 14.66
C LYS A 465 61.07 17.65 14.17
N GLU A 466 60.57 16.63 14.85
CA GLU A 466 59.25 16.07 14.62
C GLU A 466 58.19 16.90 15.35
N VAL A 467 57.17 17.31 14.59
CA VAL A 467 56.01 18.04 15.07
C VAL A 467 54.75 17.26 14.68
N THR A 468 54.00 16.83 15.68
CA THR A 468 52.75 16.09 15.51
C THR A 468 51.59 17.07 15.52
N VAL A 469 50.75 17.02 14.49
CA VAL A 469 49.49 17.75 14.38
C VAL A 469 48.31 16.80 14.58
N SER A 470 47.28 17.22 15.31
CA SER A 470 46.04 16.47 15.57
C SER A 470 44.85 17.41 15.77
N GLY A 471 43.64 16.87 15.91
CA GLY A 471 42.41 17.64 16.16
C GLY A 471 41.77 18.27 14.92
N TYR A 472 42.27 17.94 13.73
CA TYR A 472 41.62 18.22 12.45
C TYR A 472 40.52 17.19 12.15
N THR A 473 39.60 17.53 11.24
CA THR A 473 38.44 16.72 10.84
C THR A 473 38.34 16.63 9.32
N SER A 474 37.71 15.58 8.80
CA SER A 474 37.47 15.43 7.36
C SER A 474 36.33 16.31 6.87
N ALA A 475 36.52 16.89 5.69
CA ALA A 475 35.47 17.53 4.91
C ALA A 475 34.44 16.48 4.42
N PRO A 476 33.26 16.91 3.93
CA PRO A 476 32.21 16.00 3.47
C PRO A 476 32.62 15.03 2.34
N ASP A 477 33.63 15.39 1.52
CA ASP A 477 34.20 14.48 0.51
C ASP A 477 35.22 13.46 1.07
N GLY A 478 35.50 13.52 2.37
CA GLY A 478 36.45 12.66 3.09
C GLY A 478 37.89 13.19 3.11
N THR A 479 38.20 14.30 2.44
CA THR A 479 39.53 14.89 2.45
C THR A 479 39.76 15.73 3.72
N VAL A 480 41.02 15.93 4.13
CA VAL A 480 41.33 16.55 5.44
C VAL A 480 42.20 17.80 5.30
N GLY A 481 43.32 17.71 4.57
CA GLY A 481 44.26 18.82 4.42
C GLY A 481 45.73 18.40 4.42
N THR A 482 46.64 19.35 4.62
CA THR A 482 48.08 19.10 4.74
C THR A 482 48.72 19.93 5.85
N PHE A 483 49.80 19.42 6.44
CA PHE A 483 50.68 20.17 7.34
C PHE A 483 52.14 19.99 6.94
N ALA A 484 52.84 21.11 6.71
CA ALA A 484 54.20 21.16 6.19
C ALA A 484 54.39 20.31 4.93
N GLY A 485 53.38 20.27 4.06
CA GLY A 485 53.35 19.47 2.84
C GLY A 485 53.06 17.97 3.04
N THR A 486 52.79 17.53 4.28
CA THR A 486 52.38 16.16 4.59
C THR A 486 50.86 16.07 4.69
N THR A 487 50.23 15.13 4.00
CA THR A 487 48.78 14.92 4.05
C THR A 487 48.32 14.54 5.45
N LEU A 488 47.28 15.23 5.94
CA LEU A 488 46.63 14.92 7.20
C LEU A 488 45.77 13.66 7.03
N SER A 489 45.96 12.69 7.92
CA SER A 489 45.23 11.41 7.89
C SER A 489 45.24 10.75 9.27
N GLY A 490 44.15 10.06 9.62
CA GLY A 490 43.98 9.49 10.94
C GLY A 490 43.86 10.54 12.05
N ALA A 491 44.14 10.16 13.30
CA ALA A 491 43.98 11.05 14.46
C ALA A 491 45.09 12.09 14.61
N SER A 492 46.29 11.82 14.08
CA SER A 492 47.44 12.71 14.15
C SER A 492 48.47 12.40 13.07
N VAL A 493 49.16 13.42 12.57
CA VAL A 493 50.26 13.26 11.61
C VAL A 493 51.50 13.95 12.12
N THR A 494 52.66 13.29 12.01
CA THR A 494 53.96 13.87 12.35
C THR A 494 54.65 14.37 11.09
N ALA A 495 55.06 15.64 11.10
CA ALA A 495 55.85 16.26 10.05
C ALA A 495 57.19 16.77 10.59
N THR A 496 58.22 16.78 9.74
CA THR A 496 59.54 17.28 10.10
C THR A 496 59.64 18.78 9.78
N LEU A 497 59.90 19.59 10.80
CA LEU A 497 60.17 21.02 10.66
C LEU A 497 61.62 21.35 11.02
N VAL A 498 62.21 22.30 10.31
CA VAL A 498 63.55 22.80 10.60
C VAL A 498 63.43 24.01 11.52
N PHE A 499 63.92 23.85 12.76
CA PHE A 499 64.03 24.96 13.70
C PHE A 499 65.33 25.73 13.45
N HIS A 500 65.28 27.05 13.48
CA HIS A 500 66.42 27.96 13.45
C HIS A 500 66.31 28.95 14.61
N ASP A 501 67.34 29.03 15.45
CA ASP A 501 67.34 29.89 16.65
C ASP A 501 66.08 29.70 17.55
N GLY A 502 65.58 28.47 17.68
CA GLY A 502 64.41 28.15 18.52
C GLY A 502 63.06 28.44 17.86
N ARG A 503 63.03 28.71 16.54
CA ARG A 503 61.79 28.98 15.78
C ARG A 503 61.66 28.12 14.53
N ALA A 504 60.44 27.75 14.18
CA ALA A 504 60.10 27.10 12.92
C ALA A 504 58.80 27.67 12.35
N SER A 505 58.48 27.35 11.10
CA SER A 505 57.14 27.56 10.54
C SER A 505 56.73 26.39 9.68
N GLY A 506 55.43 26.11 9.62
CA GLY A 506 54.84 25.07 8.78
C GLY A 506 53.51 25.52 8.21
N ASN A 507 53.28 25.28 6.92
CA ASN A 507 52.00 25.58 6.29
C ASN A 507 50.97 24.53 6.70
N LEU A 508 49.83 24.97 7.21
CA LEU A 508 48.67 24.16 7.52
C LEU A 508 47.54 24.53 6.55
N SER A 509 47.03 23.56 5.80
CA SER A 509 45.84 23.70 4.97
C SER A 509 44.81 22.70 5.48
N LEU A 510 43.58 23.15 5.74
CA LEU A 510 42.47 22.30 6.17
C LEU A 510 41.35 22.36 5.14
N HIS A 511 40.74 21.22 4.83
CA HIS A 511 39.67 21.14 3.84
C HIS A 511 38.27 21.25 4.46
N HIS A 512 38.09 20.89 5.74
CA HIS A 512 36.76 20.98 6.38
C HIS A 512 36.46 22.41 6.84
N ALA A 513 35.38 22.99 6.32
CA ALA A 513 34.92 24.32 6.69
C ALA A 513 34.06 24.31 7.97
N ALA A 514 34.69 23.91 9.08
CA ALA A 514 34.07 23.84 10.39
C ALA A 514 35.05 24.23 11.51
N GLU A 515 34.50 24.59 12.66
CA GLU A 515 35.31 24.89 13.85
C GLU A 515 36.10 23.64 14.28
N GLN A 516 37.42 23.78 14.33
CA GLN A 516 38.36 22.70 14.63
C GLN A 516 39.36 23.18 15.67
N THR A 517 39.65 22.33 16.65
CA THR A 517 40.65 22.60 17.69
C THR A 517 41.92 21.83 17.36
N ILE A 518 42.87 22.52 16.74
CA ILE A 518 44.13 21.93 16.28
C ILE A 518 45.11 21.87 17.45
N GLN A 519 45.73 20.71 17.64
CA GLN A 519 46.80 20.51 18.60
C GLN A 519 48.12 20.26 17.88
N LEU A 520 49.17 20.95 18.30
CA LEU A 520 50.53 20.80 17.79
C LEU A 520 51.47 20.41 18.92
N GLU A 521 52.15 19.29 18.77
CA GLU A 521 53.10 18.75 19.75
C GLU A 521 54.50 18.68 19.13
N VAL A 522 55.48 19.31 19.79
CA VAL A 522 56.89 19.13 19.43
C VAL A 522 57.48 18.06 20.34
N SER A 523 57.98 16.98 19.73
CA SER A 523 58.48 15.81 20.45
C SER A 523 59.55 16.19 21.48
N GLY A 524 59.27 15.89 22.75
CA GLY A 524 60.18 16.18 23.88
C GLY A 524 60.15 17.62 24.39
N VAL A 525 59.23 18.48 23.93
CA VAL A 525 59.06 19.86 24.41
C VAL A 525 57.69 20.07 25.06
N GLY A 526 56.61 19.83 24.33
CA GLY A 526 55.25 20.09 24.84
C GLY A 526 54.22 20.22 23.72
N VAL A 527 52.97 20.47 24.12
CA VAL A 527 51.81 20.63 23.23
C VAL A 527 51.19 22.03 23.40
N ASP A 528 50.75 22.62 22.30
CA ASP A 528 49.93 23.85 22.29
C ASP A 528 48.71 23.65 21.38
N THR A 529 47.63 24.40 21.63
CA THR A 529 46.35 24.22 20.95
C THR A 529 45.73 25.54 20.55
N PHE A 530 45.10 25.58 19.37
CA PHE A 530 44.36 26.74 18.89
C PHE A 530 43.13 26.31 18.10
N THR A 531 42.13 27.18 18.05
CA THR A 531 40.88 26.93 17.32
C THR A 531 40.87 27.73 16.02
N MET A 532 40.36 27.14 14.96
CA MET A 532 40.09 27.84 13.71
C MET A 532 38.78 27.36 13.09
N THR A 533 38.16 28.21 12.28
CA THR A 533 36.92 27.91 11.56
C THR A 533 37.13 28.32 10.10
N PRO A 534 37.63 27.41 9.23
CA PRO A 534 37.78 27.73 7.82
C PRO A 534 36.42 28.04 7.19
N GLU A 535 36.35 29.08 6.36
CA GLU A 535 35.23 29.32 5.47
C GLU A 535 35.29 28.34 4.29
N PRO A 536 34.15 27.94 3.69
CA PRO A 536 34.14 27.12 2.48
C PRO A 536 34.98 27.72 1.36
N ALA A 537 35.59 26.88 0.53
CA ALA A 537 36.30 27.30 -0.66
C ALA A 537 35.33 27.84 -1.73
N ALA A 538 35.87 28.24 -2.89
CA ALA A 538 35.05 28.72 -4.00
C ALA A 538 34.03 27.66 -4.45
N VAL A 539 32.90 28.12 -4.99
CA VAL A 539 31.87 27.25 -5.57
C VAL A 539 32.48 26.27 -6.56
N ASP A 540 32.13 24.99 -6.45
CA ASP A 540 32.56 23.93 -7.37
C ASP A 540 31.37 23.24 -8.05
N ARG A 541 30.44 22.70 -7.26
CA ARG A 541 29.37 21.84 -7.77
C ARG A 541 28.06 21.92 -6.97
N LEU A 542 27.03 21.27 -7.52
CA LEU A 542 25.74 21.06 -6.86
C LEU A 542 25.67 19.63 -6.31
N ILE A 543 24.99 19.45 -5.18
CA ILE A 543 24.61 18.12 -4.65
C ILE A 543 23.13 18.10 -4.28
N LEU A 544 22.50 16.92 -4.36
CA LEU A 544 21.13 16.71 -3.86
C LEU A 544 21.23 16.37 -2.38
N VAL A 545 20.65 17.22 -1.53
CA VAL A 545 20.46 16.90 -0.10
C VAL A 545 19.11 16.23 0.14
N GLN A 546 18.17 16.39 -0.79
CA GLN A 546 16.93 15.62 -0.87
C GLN A 546 16.65 15.28 -2.33
N GLU A 547 16.53 13.98 -2.62
CA GLU A 547 16.08 13.48 -3.94
C GLU A 547 14.57 13.71 -4.11
N PRO A 548 14.09 13.92 -5.35
CA PRO A 548 12.67 13.83 -5.63
C PRO A 548 12.17 12.39 -5.44
N SER A 549 10.88 12.23 -5.17
CA SER A 549 10.25 10.90 -5.13
C SER A 549 10.53 10.11 -6.42
N THR A 550 10.94 8.84 -6.27
CA THR A 550 11.30 7.96 -7.40
C THR A 550 10.11 7.19 -7.99
N LEU A 551 8.97 7.19 -7.30
CA LEU A 551 7.70 6.70 -7.82
C LEU A 551 6.68 7.81 -7.63
N VAL A 552 6.10 8.30 -8.74
CA VAL A 552 5.19 9.43 -8.73
C VAL A 552 3.94 9.13 -9.55
N THR A 553 2.85 9.77 -9.17
CA THR A 553 1.65 9.78 -10.02
C THR A 553 1.76 10.94 -11.00
N GLU A 554 1.44 10.70 -12.25
CA GLU A 554 1.42 11.74 -13.27
C GLU A 554 0.57 12.94 -12.83
N ASN A 555 1.07 14.15 -13.08
CA ASN A 555 0.43 15.43 -12.78
C ASN A 555 0.17 15.65 -11.28
N VAL A 556 0.81 14.87 -10.41
CA VAL A 556 0.84 15.06 -8.96
C VAL A 556 2.20 15.60 -8.56
N VAL A 557 2.20 16.59 -7.66
CA VAL A 557 3.43 17.14 -7.06
C VAL A 557 4.15 16.00 -6.34
N PHE A 558 5.47 15.91 -6.49
CA PHE A 558 6.24 14.89 -5.78
C PHE A 558 6.05 15.03 -4.27
N ASP A 559 5.89 13.89 -3.59
CA ASP A 559 5.77 13.86 -2.13
C ASP A 559 7.05 14.42 -1.48
N ASP A 560 8.20 14.05 -2.04
CA ASP A 560 9.51 14.61 -1.74
C ASP A 560 9.94 15.52 -2.88
N GLN A 561 10.10 16.81 -2.58
CA GLN A 561 10.61 17.79 -3.52
C GLN A 561 12.14 17.85 -3.45
N PRO A 562 12.83 18.08 -4.58
CA PRO A 562 14.28 18.12 -4.59
C PRO A 562 14.80 19.36 -3.86
N ILE A 563 15.83 19.16 -3.04
CA ILE A 563 16.60 20.23 -2.40
C ILE A 563 18.06 20.09 -2.82
N ILE A 564 18.59 21.17 -3.39
CA ILE A 564 19.94 21.23 -3.96
C ILE A 564 20.80 22.12 -3.07
N GLN A 565 22.00 21.66 -2.72
CA GLN A 565 23.02 22.43 -2.01
C GLN A 565 24.17 22.77 -2.96
N VAL A 566 24.61 24.03 -2.93
CA VAL A 566 25.86 24.47 -3.55
C VAL A 566 27.01 24.17 -2.60
N VAL A 567 28.03 23.47 -3.09
CA VAL A 567 29.21 23.08 -2.33
C VAL A 567 30.50 23.50 -3.00
N ASP A 568 31.56 23.55 -2.20
CA ASP A 568 32.93 23.75 -2.69
C ASP A 568 33.54 22.42 -3.19
N GLU A 569 34.81 22.46 -3.60
CA GLU A 569 35.51 21.29 -4.13
C GLU A 569 35.58 20.12 -3.13
N TYR A 570 35.57 20.42 -1.82
CA TYR A 570 35.64 19.47 -0.71
C TYR A 570 34.26 19.03 -0.19
N GLY A 571 33.18 19.52 -0.81
CA GLY A 571 31.81 19.21 -0.43
C GLY A 571 31.26 20.06 0.74
N ASN A 572 31.97 21.10 1.19
CA ASN A 572 31.46 21.97 2.25
C ASN A 572 30.30 22.84 1.72
N PRO A 573 29.22 23.02 2.49
CA PRO A 573 28.08 23.84 2.09
C PRO A 573 28.41 25.35 2.14
N LEU A 574 28.12 26.08 1.06
CA LEU A 574 28.29 27.54 1.01
C LEU A 574 27.10 28.29 1.64
N THR A 575 26.95 28.16 2.96
CA THR A 575 25.80 28.67 3.73
C THR A 575 25.63 30.20 3.72
N SER A 576 26.58 30.97 3.20
CA SER A 576 26.49 32.42 3.05
C SER A 576 26.06 32.87 1.63
N LEU A 577 25.95 31.94 0.68
CA LEU A 577 25.64 32.23 -0.72
C LEU A 577 24.14 32.53 -0.91
N ASN A 578 23.83 33.77 -1.30
CA ASN A 578 22.46 34.27 -1.45
C ASN A 578 22.19 34.86 -2.85
N THR A 579 22.91 34.35 -3.86
CA THR A 579 22.84 34.81 -5.25
C THR A 579 22.91 33.64 -6.21
N GLY A 580 22.09 33.68 -7.26
CA GLY A 580 22.00 32.63 -8.27
C GLY A 580 20.69 31.87 -8.21
N THR A 581 20.49 30.99 -9.17
CA THR A 581 19.29 30.15 -9.31
C THR A 581 19.69 28.75 -9.76
N VAL A 582 18.85 27.77 -9.42
CA VAL A 582 18.91 26.41 -9.97
C VAL A 582 17.69 26.20 -10.85
N GLN A 583 17.92 25.79 -12.09
CA GLN A 583 16.89 25.39 -13.05
C GLN A 583 16.86 23.87 -13.18
N VAL A 584 15.65 23.32 -13.31
CA VAL A 584 15.43 21.89 -13.54
C VAL A 584 14.75 21.66 -14.88
N GLU A 585 15.20 20.64 -15.59
CA GLU A 585 14.55 20.13 -16.81
C GLU A 585 14.56 18.60 -16.80
N VAL A 586 13.77 17.96 -17.66
CA VAL A 586 13.90 16.52 -17.89
C VAL A 586 15.08 16.30 -18.83
N GLN A 587 16.02 15.43 -18.45
CA GLN A 587 17.15 15.07 -19.30
C GLN A 587 16.64 14.36 -20.56
N ASP A 588 17.08 14.85 -21.73
CA ASP A 588 16.73 14.39 -23.09
C ASP A 588 16.64 12.86 -23.18
N SER A 589 15.44 12.32 -22.90
CA SER A 589 15.10 10.93 -23.17
C SER A 589 14.89 10.84 -24.67
N ASP A 590 15.36 9.78 -25.32
CA ASP A 590 15.12 9.52 -26.75
C ASP A 590 13.62 9.38 -27.12
N THR A 591 12.70 9.72 -26.21
CA THR A 591 11.26 9.84 -26.33
C THR A 591 10.77 11.17 -25.74
N THR A 592 9.86 11.87 -26.44
CA THR A 592 9.22 13.12 -26.01
C THR A 592 8.15 12.89 -24.92
N GLU A 593 8.35 11.92 -24.02
CA GLU A 593 7.28 11.38 -23.18
C GLU A 593 7.08 12.15 -21.87
N PHE A 594 8.14 12.76 -21.31
CA PHE A 594 8.07 13.43 -20.02
C PHE A 594 8.21 14.94 -20.11
N SER A 595 7.48 15.66 -19.27
CA SER A 595 7.64 17.11 -19.09
C SER A 595 7.37 17.52 -17.65
N LEU A 596 7.92 18.66 -17.23
CA LEU A 596 7.72 19.19 -15.89
C LEU A 596 6.54 20.16 -15.83
N LYS A 597 5.87 20.15 -14.68
CA LYS A 597 4.88 21.13 -14.25
C LYS A 597 5.32 21.69 -12.89
N GLY A 598 4.93 22.93 -12.61
CA GLY A 598 5.36 23.67 -11.42
C GLY A 598 6.42 24.72 -11.75
N ASN A 599 7.05 25.25 -10.73
CA ASN A 599 8.13 26.19 -10.80
C ASN A 599 9.46 25.47 -11.07
N VAL A 600 9.91 25.52 -12.32
CA VAL A 600 11.16 24.89 -12.77
C VAL A 600 12.43 25.70 -12.44
N THR A 601 12.32 26.72 -11.59
CA THR A 601 13.46 27.55 -11.15
C THR A 601 13.35 27.91 -9.67
N ALA A 602 14.37 27.54 -8.90
CA ALA A 602 14.52 27.87 -7.49
C ALA A 602 15.63 28.91 -7.29
N ALA A 603 15.42 29.88 -6.39
CA ALA A 603 16.47 30.81 -5.97
C ALA A 603 17.41 30.14 -4.96
N ILE A 604 18.68 30.55 -4.97
CA ILE A 604 19.66 30.08 -3.98
C ILE A 604 19.63 31.02 -2.77
N GLU A 605 19.25 30.47 -1.62
CA GLU A 605 19.22 31.13 -0.31
C GLU A 605 20.05 30.30 0.67
N ASP A 606 21.01 30.93 1.36
CA ASP A 606 21.97 30.26 2.25
C ASP A 606 22.63 29.00 1.63
N GLY A 607 22.97 29.09 0.35
CA GLY A 607 23.59 28.02 -0.43
C GLY A 607 22.64 26.91 -0.87
N MET A 608 21.36 26.98 -0.54
CA MET A 608 20.36 25.97 -0.89
C MET A 608 19.35 26.49 -1.91
N ALA A 609 18.92 25.62 -2.83
CA ALA A 609 17.80 25.85 -3.72
C ALA A 609 16.76 24.73 -3.50
N ALA A 610 15.61 25.08 -2.96
CA ALA A 610 14.51 24.15 -2.69
C ALA A 610 13.37 24.37 -3.69
N PHE A 611 12.83 23.26 -4.20
CA PHE A 611 11.60 23.24 -5.00
C PHE A 611 10.41 22.87 -4.12
N ASP A 612 9.20 23.29 -4.48
CA ASP A 612 8.00 23.07 -3.66
C ASP A 612 6.75 22.62 -4.43
N ASP A 613 6.77 22.64 -5.77
CA ASP A 613 5.60 22.37 -6.60
C ASP A 613 5.90 21.56 -7.88
N LEU A 614 7.06 20.88 -7.96
CA LEU A 614 7.41 20.09 -9.13
C LEU A 614 6.54 18.84 -9.24
N ALA A 615 6.04 18.61 -10.45
CA ALA A 615 5.31 17.43 -10.87
C ALA A 615 5.79 16.97 -12.26
N LEU A 616 5.64 15.69 -12.57
CA LEU A 616 5.90 15.13 -13.90
C LEU A 616 4.60 14.87 -14.65
N LEU A 617 4.62 15.18 -15.94
CA LEU A 617 3.64 14.75 -16.94
C LEU A 617 4.25 13.65 -17.79
N GLY A 618 3.42 12.73 -18.30
CA GLY A 618 3.86 11.53 -19.02
C GLY A 618 3.70 10.25 -18.21
N GLU A 619 3.93 9.11 -18.84
CA GLU A 619 3.88 7.78 -18.22
C GLU A 619 5.14 6.98 -18.58
N GLY A 620 5.67 6.22 -17.62
CA GLY A 620 6.74 5.26 -17.87
C GLY A 620 7.87 5.34 -16.84
N THR A 621 8.90 4.55 -17.08
CA THR A 621 10.07 4.45 -16.21
C THR A 621 11.25 5.22 -16.77
N GLY A 622 12.04 5.85 -15.92
CA GLY A 622 13.36 6.36 -16.29
C GLY A 622 13.44 7.86 -16.56
N ALA A 623 12.46 8.64 -16.10
CA ALA A 623 12.57 10.09 -16.13
C ALA A 623 13.72 10.53 -15.21
N ILE A 624 14.67 11.32 -15.72
CA ILE A 624 15.80 11.85 -14.94
C ILE A 624 15.69 13.37 -14.95
N LEU A 625 15.74 13.98 -13.76
CA LEU A 625 15.76 15.43 -13.64
C LEU A 625 17.20 15.91 -13.74
N ARG A 626 17.41 16.92 -14.59
CA ARG A 626 18.69 17.59 -14.83
C ARG A 626 18.64 18.98 -14.22
N PHE A 627 19.48 19.20 -13.22
CA PHE A 627 19.64 20.48 -12.54
C PHE A 627 20.85 21.24 -13.08
N THR A 628 20.64 22.53 -13.38
CA THR A 628 21.68 23.47 -13.82
C THR A 628 21.59 24.76 -13.02
N THR A 629 22.66 25.54 -12.98
CA THR A 629 22.68 26.84 -12.30
C THR A 629 23.27 27.91 -13.20
N ASP A 630 22.96 29.17 -12.91
CA ASP A 630 23.56 30.34 -13.55
C ASP A 630 24.89 30.77 -12.90
N ILE A 631 25.34 30.07 -11.84
CA ILE A 631 26.69 30.24 -11.27
C ILE A 631 27.72 29.71 -12.27
N THR A 632 28.60 30.60 -12.73
CA THR A 632 29.52 30.34 -13.86
C THR A 632 30.58 29.28 -13.60
N GLU A 633 30.90 29.07 -12.34
CA GLU A 633 31.91 28.12 -11.84
C GLU A 633 31.40 26.67 -11.93
N VAL A 634 30.08 26.47 -11.77
CA VAL A 634 29.45 25.15 -11.89
C VAL A 634 29.19 24.83 -13.36
N THR A 635 30.00 23.93 -13.92
CA THR A 635 29.91 23.56 -15.35
C THR A 635 29.25 22.22 -15.63
N THR A 636 29.11 21.36 -14.60
CA THR A 636 28.51 20.04 -14.72
C THR A 636 27.08 20.05 -14.16
N PRO A 637 26.10 19.53 -14.92
CA PRO A 637 24.74 19.40 -14.39
C PRO A 637 24.66 18.29 -13.35
N LEU A 638 23.81 18.47 -12.35
CA LEU A 638 23.45 17.46 -11.36
C LEU A 638 22.23 16.68 -11.85
N LEU A 639 22.20 15.36 -11.65
CA LEU A 639 21.12 14.49 -12.11
C LEU A 639 20.45 13.82 -10.91
N SER A 640 19.13 13.65 -10.97
CA SER A 640 18.39 12.83 -9.99
C SER A 640 18.56 11.33 -10.24
N ARG A 641 18.09 10.52 -9.30
CA ARG A 641 17.77 9.11 -9.57
C ARG A 641 16.65 8.99 -10.63
N PRO A 642 16.57 7.87 -11.36
CA PRO A 642 15.47 7.62 -12.29
C PRO A 642 14.12 7.56 -11.57
N ILE A 643 13.12 8.23 -12.14
CA ILE A 643 11.76 8.33 -11.62
C ILE A 643 10.83 7.48 -12.50
N GLU A 644 9.95 6.72 -11.86
CA GLU A 644 8.82 6.04 -12.47
C GLU A 644 7.56 6.88 -12.31
N VAL A 645 6.89 7.18 -13.43
CA VAL A 645 5.64 7.92 -13.47
C VAL A 645 4.51 6.97 -13.83
N ARG A 646 3.53 6.82 -12.94
CA ARG A 646 2.35 5.99 -13.15
C ARG A 646 1.09 6.82 -13.36
N VAL A 647 0.16 6.29 -14.14
CA VAL A 647 -1.18 6.87 -14.36
C VAL A 647 -2.19 6.41 -13.31
N PHE A 648 -1.99 5.20 -12.77
CA PHE A 648 -2.83 4.53 -11.78
C PHE A 648 -1.97 3.84 -10.70
N ALA A 649 -2.57 3.48 -9.57
CA ALA A 649 -1.84 2.85 -8.45
C ALA A 649 -1.32 1.44 -8.79
N GLY A 650 -1.97 0.76 -9.75
CA GLY A 650 -1.61 -0.56 -10.24
C GLY A 650 -2.66 -1.09 -11.23
N GLY A 651 -2.50 -2.33 -11.65
CA GLY A 651 -3.33 -2.97 -12.68
C GLY A 651 -2.86 -2.65 -14.10
N ASP A 652 -3.35 -3.41 -15.06
CA ASP A 652 -3.10 -3.22 -16.50
C ASP A 652 -4.38 -2.84 -17.28
N GLY A 653 -5.49 -2.64 -16.57
CA GLY A 653 -6.79 -2.28 -17.16
C GLY A 653 -7.56 -3.46 -17.75
N SER A 654 -7.04 -4.68 -17.64
CA SER A 654 -7.76 -5.91 -18.01
C SER A 654 -8.83 -6.28 -16.96
N SER A 655 -9.69 -7.23 -17.30
CA SER A 655 -10.70 -7.74 -16.36
C SER A 655 -10.07 -8.46 -15.15
N GLU A 656 -8.90 -9.08 -15.35
CA GLU A 656 -8.16 -9.82 -14.31
C GLU A 656 -7.34 -8.87 -13.42
N ALA A 657 -6.86 -7.77 -13.98
CA ALA A 657 -6.06 -6.77 -13.29
C ALA A 657 -6.54 -5.35 -13.62
N PRO A 658 -7.75 -4.96 -13.14
CA PRO A 658 -8.29 -3.64 -13.40
C PRO A 658 -7.39 -2.56 -12.83
N PHE A 659 -7.38 -1.37 -13.46
CA PHE A 659 -6.64 -0.23 -12.94
C PHE A 659 -7.16 0.17 -11.56
N LEU A 660 -6.25 0.33 -10.61
CA LEU A 660 -6.56 0.66 -9.22
C LEU A 660 -6.64 2.18 -9.03
N ILE A 661 -7.76 2.62 -8.48
CA ILE A 661 -8.07 4.03 -8.24
C ILE A 661 -8.01 4.34 -6.74
N GLU A 662 -7.03 5.15 -6.36
CA GLU A 662 -6.77 5.57 -4.97
C GLU A 662 -6.78 7.10 -4.77
N SER A 663 -6.87 7.88 -5.84
CA SER A 663 -6.81 9.34 -5.78
C SER A 663 -7.78 10.00 -6.78
N PRO A 664 -8.15 11.28 -6.57
CA PRO A 664 -8.91 12.05 -7.57
C PRO A 664 -8.24 12.12 -8.94
N VAL A 665 -6.90 12.09 -8.98
CA VAL A 665 -6.13 12.12 -10.23
C VAL A 665 -6.27 10.80 -10.98
N HIS A 666 -6.13 9.67 -10.28
CA HIS A 666 -6.40 8.35 -10.86
C HIS A 666 -7.81 8.29 -11.46
N LEU A 667 -8.81 8.78 -10.72
CA LEU A 667 -10.20 8.81 -11.19
C LEU A 667 -10.36 9.65 -12.47
N ALA A 668 -9.71 10.83 -12.54
CA ALA A 668 -9.75 11.68 -13.73
C ALA A 668 -9.02 11.03 -14.93
N ASN A 669 -7.95 10.28 -14.67
CA ASN A 669 -7.16 9.58 -15.68
C ASN A 669 -7.91 8.43 -16.36
N MET A 670 -9.06 7.98 -15.83
CA MET A 670 -9.93 7.03 -16.53
C MET A 670 -10.33 7.48 -17.95
N SER A 671 -10.35 8.80 -18.18
CA SER A 671 -10.61 9.38 -19.49
C SER A 671 -9.53 9.05 -20.55
N LYS A 672 -8.35 8.58 -20.12
CA LYS A 672 -7.25 8.19 -21.02
C LYS A 672 -7.48 6.83 -21.68
N ASP A 673 -8.19 5.91 -21.02
CA ASP A 673 -8.59 4.63 -21.59
C ASP A 673 -10.02 4.27 -21.18
N LEU A 674 -10.97 4.67 -22.02
CA LEU A 674 -12.39 4.45 -21.77
C LEU A 674 -12.85 3.01 -21.99
N THR A 675 -11.96 2.11 -22.43
CA THR A 675 -12.25 0.68 -22.67
C THR A 675 -11.72 -0.24 -21.58
N ALA A 676 -10.79 0.24 -20.75
CA ALA A 676 -10.22 -0.50 -19.64
C ALA A 676 -11.20 -0.70 -18.47
N HIS A 677 -10.86 -1.63 -17.58
CA HIS A 677 -11.58 -1.91 -16.34
C HIS A 677 -10.91 -1.23 -15.15
N TYR A 678 -11.72 -0.81 -14.19
CA TYR A 678 -11.32 0.05 -13.08
C TYR A 678 -11.93 -0.43 -11.77
N LYS A 679 -11.14 -0.36 -10.69
CA LYS A 679 -11.58 -0.68 -9.34
C LYS A 679 -11.12 0.37 -8.35
N LEU A 680 -12.04 0.87 -7.51
CA LEU A 680 -11.65 1.71 -6.37
C LEU A 680 -10.91 0.87 -5.33
N ASN A 681 -9.78 1.37 -4.85
CA ASN A 681 -9.01 0.77 -3.75
C ASN A 681 -8.93 1.70 -2.51
N ALA A 682 -9.58 2.86 -2.58
CA ALA A 682 -9.75 3.80 -1.48
C ALA A 682 -11.01 4.64 -1.68
N ASP A 683 -11.52 5.24 -0.60
CA ASP A 683 -12.50 6.30 -0.69
C ASP A 683 -11.87 7.55 -1.32
N ILE A 684 -12.57 8.18 -2.26
CA ILE A 684 -12.08 9.34 -3.00
C ILE A 684 -12.85 10.58 -2.55
N LYS A 685 -12.12 11.60 -2.12
CA LYS A 685 -12.69 12.91 -1.82
C LYS A 685 -12.32 13.91 -2.90
N LEU A 686 -13.31 14.38 -3.65
CA LEU A 686 -13.11 15.40 -4.67
C LEU A 686 -13.04 16.77 -3.99
N SER A 687 -12.05 17.58 -4.38
CA SER A 687 -11.86 18.90 -3.79
C SER A 687 -12.90 19.90 -4.30
N LYS A 688 -13.32 20.83 -3.42
CA LYS A 688 -14.02 22.05 -3.85
C LYS A 688 -13.09 23.03 -4.59
N ASP A 689 -11.78 22.85 -4.45
CA ASP A 689 -10.78 23.54 -5.25
C ASP A 689 -10.70 22.88 -6.62
N LEU A 690 -11.30 23.56 -7.60
CA LEU A 690 -11.48 23.06 -8.97
C LEU A 690 -10.26 23.35 -9.85
N SER A 691 -9.17 23.90 -9.31
CA SER A 691 -7.95 24.25 -10.07
C SER A 691 -7.27 23.05 -10.73
N PHE A 692 -7.57 21.83 -10.25
CA PHE A 692 -7.14 20.59 -10.87
C PHE A 692 -7.85 20.28 -12.20
N TYR A 693 -9.10 20.72 -12.37
CA TYR A 693 -9.86 20.55 -13.60
C TYR A 693 -9.70 21.80 -14.46
N GLU A 694 -9.26 21.62 -15.71
CA GLU A 694 -8.82 22.73 -16.60
C GLU A 694 -9.85 23.83 -16.87
N ASP A 695 -11.09 23.65 -16.43
CA ASP A 695 -12.19 24.57 -16.67
C ASP A 695 -12.98 24.77 -15.37
N ALA A 696 -13.23 26.03 -15.00
CA ALA A 696 -13.80 26.45 -13.71
C ALA A 696 -15.22 25.90 -13.41
N GLY A 697 -15.77 25.08 -14.30
CA GLY A 697 -17.05 24.36 -14.18
C GLY A 697 -17.00 23.05 -13.39
N GLY A 698 -15.86 22.64 -12.83
CA GLY A 698 -15.76 21.46 -11.95
C GLY A 698 -15.37 20.16 -12.65
N TRP A 699 -15.84 19.03 -12.15
CA TRP A 699 -15.53 17.69 -12.68
C TRP A 699 -15.84 17.59 -14.18
N VAL A 700 -14.95 16.96 -14.93
CA VAL A 700 -15.16 16.64 -16.36
C VAL A 700 -15.76 15.24 -16.44
N PRO A 701 -17.01 15.08 -16.93
CA PRO A 701 -17.64 13.77 -17.02
C PRO A 701 -16.81 12.76 -17.81
N ILE A 702 -16.72 11.52 -17.31
CA ILE A 702 -16.00 10.42 -17.97
C ILE A 702 -16.86 9.89 -19.13
N GLY A 703 -16.27 9.88 -20.32
CA GLY A 703 -16.95 9.41 -21.54
C GLY A 703 -17.89 10.44 -22.15
N THR A 704 -17.91 10.47 -23.48
CA THR A 704 -18.74 11.34 -24.32
C THR A 704 -19.55 10.51 -25.30
N THR A 705 -20.47 11.13 -26.05
CA THR A 705 -21.24 10.42 -27.10
C THR A 705 -20.37 9.88 -28.23
N THR A 706 -19.21 10.48 -28.50
CA THR A 706 -18.28 10.03 -29.55
C THR A 706 -17.24 9.05 -29.02
N GLU A 707 -16.92 9.12 -27.74
CA GLU A 707 -15.97 8.26 -27.05
C GLU A 707 -16.58 7.86 -25.71
N PRO A 708 -17.47 6.84 -25.69
CA PRO A 708 -18.18 6.45 -24.47
C PRO A 708 -17.30 5.58 -23.58
N PHE A 709 -17.59 5.59 -22.28
CA PHE A 709 -17.03 4.60 -21.36
C PHE A 709 -17.62 3.21 -21.66
N GLN A 710 -16.77 2.21 -21.87
CA GLN A 710 -17.09 0.83 -22.24
C GLN A 710 -16.52 -0.20 -21.25
N GLY A 711 -15.84 0.26 -20.20
CA GLY A 711 -15.24 -0.59 -19.20
C GLY A 711 -16.19 -1.12 -18.13
N ILE A 712 -15.60 -1.80 -17.15
CA ILE A 712 -16.24 -2.09 -15.86
C ILE A 712 -15.68 -1.09 -14.86
N PHE A 713 -16.55 -0.40 -14.14
CA PHE A 713 -16.19 0.42 -13.00
C PHE A 713 -16.77 -0.21 -11.72
N ASP A 714 -15.90 -0.83 -10.92
CA ASP A 714 -16.25 -1.43 -9.64
C ASP A 714 -15.82 -0.51 -8.49
N GLY A 715 -16.80 0.10 -7.82
CA GLY A 715 -16.55 0.89 -6.63
C GLY A 715 -16.07 0.07 -5.44
N ASN A 716 -16.19 -1.26 -5.47
CA ASN A 716 -15.72 -2.16 -4.41
C ASN A 716 -16.23 -1.78 -3.00
N GLY A 717 -17.39 -1.12 -2.92
CA GLY A 717 -17.98 -0.61 -1.67
C GLY A 717 -17.42 0.72 -1.18
N HIS A 718 -16.53 1.37 -1.94
CA HIS A 718 -15.95 2.67 -1.60
C HIS A 718 -16.86 3.85 -1.96
N THR A 719 -16.53 4.98 -1.35
CA THR A 719 -17.27 6.24 -1.51
C THR A 719 -16.47 7.25 -2.35
N ILE A 720 -17.14 7.91 -3.29
CA ILE A 720 -16.66 9.15 -3.92
C ILE A 720 -17.49 10.32 -3.37
N SER A 721 -16.84 11.27 -2.71
CA SER A 721 -17.50 12.39 -2.03
C SER A 721 -17.22 13.72 -2.69
N ASP A 722 -18.14 14.67 -2.51
CA ASP A 722 -18.02 16.09 -2.89
C ASP A 722 -17.87 16.33 -4.41
N LEU A 723 -18.46 15.45 -5.24
CA LEU A 723 -18.53 15.63 -6.69
C LEU A 723 -19.25 16.93 -7.06
N ARG A 724 -18.60 17.82 -7.82
CA ARG A 724 -19.22 19.06 -8.29
C ARG A 724 -19.13 19.22 -9.80
N ILE A 725 -20.28 19.45 -10.42
CA ILE A 725 -20.42 19.64 -11.87
C ILE A 725 -21.25 20.91 -12.10
N SER A 726 -20.70 21.87 -12.81
CA SER A 726 -21.34 23.15 -13.15
C SER A 726 -21.01 23.53 -14.59
N ARG A 727 -21.13 22.56 -15.51
CA ARG A 727 -20.79 22.72 -16.92
C ARG A 727 -22.05 22.93 -17.75
N ASN A 728 -21.95 23.81 -18.75
CA ASN A 728 -23.00 24.07 -19.73
C ASN A 728 -22.78 23.17 -20.97
N ALA A 729 -23.00 21.87 -20.80
CA ALA A 729 -22.75 20.84 -21.82
C ALA A 729 -23.68 19.64 -21.62
N ASP A 730 -23.96 18.89 -22.69
CA ASP A 730 -24.81 17.70 -22.59
C ASP A 730 -24.14 16.57 -21.78
N HIS A 731 -24.97 15.76 -21.14
CA HIS A 731 -24.60 14.55 -20.40
C HIS A 731 -23.71 14.81 -19.17
N GLN A 732 -24.34 15.29 -18.11
CA GLN A 732 -23.67 15.64 -16.86
C GLN A 732 -23.81 14.53 -15.81
N GLY A 733 -22.68 14.14 -15.22
CA GLY A 733 -22.54 13.17 -14.14
C GLY A 733 -21.08 12.82 -13.91
N LEU A 734 -20.79 11.93 -12.94
CA LEU A 734 -19.46 11.33 -12.84
C LEU A 734 -19.04 10.75 -14.19
N PHE A 735 -19.96 10.04 -14.83
CA PHE A 735 -19.91 9.63 -16.22
C PHE A 735 -20.79 10.52 -17.10
N GLY A 736 -20.28 10.94 -18.25
CA GLY A 736 -21.10 11.63 -19.24
C GLY A 736 -21.96 10.62 -19.98
N TYR A 737 -21.29 9.73 -20.72
CA TYR A 737 -21.94 8.71 -21.53
C TYR A 737 -21.27 7.34 -21.37
N VAL A 738 -22.08 6.32 -21.06
CA VAL A 738 -21.64 4.93 -20.91
C VAL A 738 -22.31 4.06 -21.96
N ASN A 739 -21.53 3.19 -22.59
CA ASN A 739 -21.98 2.25 -23.61
C ASN A 739 -21.31 0.90 -23.41
N ASP A 740 -22.06 -0.21 -23.40
CA ASP A 740 -21.48 -1.58 -23.38
C ASP A 740 -20.53 -1.88 -22.20
N GLY A 741 -20.91 -1.52 -20.97
CA GLY A 741 -20.09 -1.69 -19.76
C GLY A 741 -20.89 -1.97 -18.49
N GLU A 742 -20.23 -1.94 -17.33
CA GLU A 742 -20.88 -2.15 -16.02
C GLU A 742 -20.41 -1.09 -15.02
N ILE A 743 -21.34 -0.56 -14.21
CA ILE A 743 -21.01 0.29 -13.06
C ILE A 743 -21.62 -0.35 -11.82
N LYS A 744 -20.78 -0.68 -10.82
CA LYS A 744 -21.26 -1.36 -9.62
C LYS A 744 -20.59 -0.95 -8.32
N ASN A 745 -21.26 -1.24 -7.21
CA ASN A 745 -20.73 -1.20 -5.84
C ASN A 745 -20.09 0.14 -5.44
N ILE A 746 -20.72 1.28 -5.79
CA ILE A 746 -20.18 2.61 -5.47
C ILE A 746 -21.19 3.46 -4.70
N HIS A 747 -20.68 4.24 -3.75
CA HIS A 747 -21.42 5.29 -3.06
C HIS A 747 -20.95 6.68 -3.52
N LEU A 748 -21.85 7.52 -4.05
CA LEU A 748 -21.58 8.94 -4.30
C LEU A 748 -22.17 9.77 -3.15
N GLU A 749 -21.33 10.51 -2.43
CA GLU A 749 -21.78 11.34 -1.31
C GLU A 749 -21.68 12.82 -1.64
N ASN A 750 -22.75 13.57 -1.33
CA ASN A 750 -22.77 15.03 -1.49
C ASN A 750 -22.44 15.52 -2.91
N ALA A 751 -23.03 14.89 -3.92
CA ALA A 751 -22.92 15.33 -5.31
C ALA A 751 -23.70 16.63 -5.56
N GLU A 752 -23.07 17.58 -6.23
CA GLU A 752 -23.62 18.88 -6.59
C GLU A 752 -23.58 19.04 -8.13
N VAL A 753 -24.71 18.85 -8.81
CA VAL A 753 -24.79 18.92 -10.27
C VAL A 753 -25.69 20.09 -10.70
N TRP A 754 -25.14 21.01 -11.48
CA TRP A 754 -25.83 22.15 -12.07
C TRP A 754 -25.56 22.23 -13.57
N SER A 755 -26.62 22.24 -14.39
CA SER A 755 -26.54 22.62 -15.80
C SER A 755 -27.60 23.65 -16.13
N ASP A 756 -27.23 24.68 -16.90
CA ASP A 756 -28.16 25.67 -17.44
C ASP A 756 -28.59 25.35 -18.88
N ALA A 757 -27.97 24.38 -19.55
CA ALA A 757 -28.39 23.88 -20.86
C ALA A 757 -29.47 22.77 -20.76
N SER A 758 -30.05 22.39 -21.90
CA SER A 758 -31.17 21.43 -21.97
C SER A 758 -30.69 19.97 -21.88
N ASP A 759 -29.78 19.70 -20.94
CA ASP A 759 -28.92 18.52 -20.95
C ASP A 759 -29.48 17.37 -20.10
N ASN A 760 -29.02 16.15 -20.38
CA ASN A 760 -29.25 14.99 -19.53
C ASN A 760 -28.34 15.06 -18.31
N ALA A 761 -28.86 14.98 -17.09
CA ALA A 761 -28.05 15.08 -15.89
C ALA A 761 -28.47 14.10 -14.77
N GLY A 762 -27.46 13.54 -14.10
CA GLY A 762 -27.59 12.79 -12.85
C GLY A 762 -26.25 12.73 -12.12
N ALA A 763 -26.27 12.40 -10.82
CA ALA A 763 -25.04 12.34 -10.03
C ALA A 763 -24.06 11.28 -10.56
N LEU A 764 -24.57 10.10 -10.94
CA LEU A 764 -23.76 9.03 -11.50
C LEU A 764 -23.48 9.25 -12.99
N ALA A 765 -24.54 9.43 -13.78
CA ALA A 765 -24.40 9.49 -15.22
C ALA A 765 -25.39 10.46 -15.88
N GLY A 766 -24.92 11.13 -16.93
CA GLY A 766 -25.79 11.84 -17.85
C GLY A 766 -26.65 10.87 -18.65
N THR A 767 -26.00 9.97 -19.40
CA THR A 767 -26.68 8.97 -20.23
C THR A 767 -26.04 7.58 -20.13
N ILE A 768 -26.90 6.56 -20.00
CA ILE A 768 -26.54 5.14 -20.04
C ILE A 768 -27.18 4.49 -21.27
N SER A 769 -26.39 3.84 -22.12
CA SER A 769 -26.88 3.17 -23.33
C SER A 769 -27.43 1.76 -23.05
N THR A 770 -27.94 1.10 -24.10
CA THR A 770 -28.38 -0.30 -24.05
C THR A 770 -27.21 -1.25 -23.76
N GLY A 771 -27.46 -2.29 -22.96
CA GLY A 771 -26.46 -3.30 -22.61
C GLY A 771 -25.64 -2.98 -21.36
N VAL A 772 -25.75 -1.75 -20.84
CA VAL A 772 -25.09 -1.35 -19.60
C VAL A 772 -25.90 -1.81 -18.39
N THR A 773 -25.21 -2.32 -17.36
CA THR A 773 -25.82 -2.62 -16.05
C THR A 773 -25.28 -1.66 -14.99
N VAL A 774 -26.19 -1.05 -14.23
CA VAL A 774 -25.90 -0.25 -13.04
C VAL A 774 -26.43 -1.00 -11.82
N SER A 775 -25.56 -1.46 -10.92
CA SER A 775 -25.97 -2.29 -9.78
C SER A 775 -25.31 -1.91 -8.46
N ASN A 776 -26.05 -1.96 -7.35
CA ASN A 776 -25.52 -1.60 -6.03
C ASN A 776 -24.89 -0.19 -6.00
N VAL A 777 -25.57 0.79 -6.59
CA VAL A 777 -25.11 2.18 -6.63
C VAL A 777 -25.99 3.05 -5.75
N SER A 778 -25.39 3.80 -4.84
CA SER A 778 -26.10 4.86 -4.11
C SER A 778 -25.52 6.21 -4.46
N ALA A 779 -26.36 7.24 -4.52
CA ALA A 779 -25.90 8.61 -4.56
C ALA A 779 -26.71 9.52 -3.63
N SER A 780 -26.06 10.55 -3.09
CA SER A 780 -26.74 11.63 -2.38
C SER A 780 -26.31 12.99 -2.90
N GLY A 781 -27.21 13.97 -2.93
CA GLY A 781 -26.85 15.28 -3.45
C GLY A 781 -27.98 16.16 -3.93
N THR A 782 -27.61 17.17 -4.73
CA THR A 782 -28.51 18.11 -5.39
C THR A 782 -28.24 18.10 -6.90
N VAL A 783 -29.30 17.92 -7.70
CA VAL A 783 -29.21 17.90 -9.16
C VAL A 783 -30.20 18.90 -9.73
N VAL A 784 -29.70 19.89 -10.48
CA VAL A 784 -30.52 20.95 -11.09
C VAL A 784 -30.14 21.11 -12.56
N GLY A 785 -31.12 20.99 -13.45
CA GLY A 785 -30.93 21.19 -14.88
C GLY A 785 -32.18 21.67 -15.61
N ASN A 786 -32.13 21.74 -16.95
CA ASN A 786 -33.28 22.10 -17.79
C ASN A 786 -33.74 20.99 -18.76
N GLY A 787 -32.96 19.90 -18.91
CA GLY A 787 -33.25 18.77 -19.80
C GLY A 787 -33.85 17.55 -19.08
N LEU A 788 -33.28 16.36 -19.33
CA LEU A 788 -33.69 15.09 -18.72
C LEU A 788 -32.97 14.89 -17.38
N ILE A 789 -33.68 15.05 -16.27
CA ILE A 789 -33.03 15.16 -14.96
C ILE A 789 -33.41 13.97 -14.09
N GLY A 790 -32.42 13.19 -13.67
CA GLY A 790 -32.54 12.18 -12.63
C GLY A 790 -31.61 12.50 -11.47
N GLY A 791 -31.95 12.10 -10.25
CA GLY A 791 -31.01 12.22 -9.14
C GLY A 791 -29.74 11.38 -9.37
N LEU A 792 -29.91 10.14 -9.85
CA LEU A 792 -28.80 9.23 -10.17
C LEU A 792 -28.42 9.29 -11.65
N ILE A 793 -29.39 9.16 -12.56
CA ILE A 793 -29.14 9.07 -14.01
C ILE A 793 -30.10 9.97 -14.79
N GLY A 794 -29.59 10.79 -15.71
CA GLY A 794 -30.44 11.62 -16.58
C GLY A 794 -31.33 10.79 -17.51
N SER A 795 -30.72 9.92 -18.32
CA SER A 795 -31.40 9.01 -19.25
C SER A 795 -30.74 7.64 -19.30
N THR A 796 -31.51 6.56 -19.27
CA THR A 796 -30.97 5.18 -19.38
C THR A 796 -31.75 4.33 -20.38
N SER A 797 -31.04 3.53 -21.17
CA SER A 797 -31.57 2.34 -21.87
C SER A 797 -30.96 1.02 -21.35
N GLY A 798 -30.15 1.10 -20.30
CA GLY A 798 -29.57 -0.03 -19.58
C GLY A 798 -30.39 -0.40 -18.34
N THR A 799 -29.97 -1.45 -17.66
CA THR A 799 -30.65 -1.97 -16.46
C THR A 799 -30.14 -1.27 -15.20
N VAL A 800 -31.05 -0.87 -14.31
CA VAL A 800 -30.73 -0.28 -13.00
C VAL A 800 -31.30 -1.18 -11.90
N ILE A 801 -30.43 -1.72 -11.05
CA ILE A 801 -30.77 -2.70 -10.01
C ILE A 801 -30.18 -2.26 -8.67
N ARG A 802 -30.91 -2.46 -7.56
CA ARG A 802 -30.38 -2.24 -6.20
C ARG A 802 -29.71 -0.88 -6.03
N SER A 803 -30.31 0.16 -6.62
CA SER A 803 -29.70 1.47 -6.70
C SER A 803 -30.63 2.56 -6.16
N HIS A 804 -30.05 3.61 -5.59
CA HIS A 804 -30.87 4.65 -4.98
C HIS A 804 -30.25 6.04 -4.99
N PHE A 805 -31.13 7.05 -4.84
CA PHE A 805 -30.74 8.44 -4.70
C PHE A 805 -31.41 9.09 -3.49
N VAL A 806 -30.63 9.88 -2.73
CA VAL A 806 -31.11 10.68 -1.60
C VAL A 806 -30.84 12.16 -1.86
N SER A 807 -31.87 12.98 -2.01
CA SER A 807 -31.65 14.42 -2.22
C SER A 807 -31.27 15.13 -0.92
N THR A 808 -30.22 15.94 -0.95
CA THR A 808 -29.85 16.82 0.18
C THR A 808 -30.63 18.14 0.18
N ASP A 809 -30.97 18.65 -1.01
CA ASP A 809 -31.90 19.76 -1.21
C ASP A 809 -33.02 19.32 -2.16
N LYS A 810 -32.69 19.13 -3.45
CA LYS A 810 -33.67 18.82 -4.49
C LYS A 810 -33.09 18.18 -5.75
N VAL A 811 -33.98 17.55 -6.51
CA VAL A 811 -33.81 17.21 -7.93
C VAL A 811 -34.76 18.11 -8.73
N GLN A 812 -34.22 19.02 -9.53
CA GLN A 812 -35.01 20.04 -10.24
C GLN A 812 -34.73 20.03 -11.73
N GLY A 813 -35.79 19.98 -12.53
CA GLY A 813 -35.74 20.05 -13.98
C GLY A 813 -36.90 20.81 -14.60
N ASN A 814 -37.03 20.76 -15.93
CA ASN A 814 -38.19 21.29 -16.64
C ASN A 814 -39.17 20.18 -17.04
N GLN A 815 -38.79 19.27 -17.93
CA GLN A 815 -39.62 18.13 -18.34
C GLN A 815 -38.87 16.83 -18.06
N TYR A 816 -39.59 15.74 -17.76
CA TYR A 816 -39.00 14.40 -17.56
C TYR A 816 -38.00 14.38 -16.40
N VAL A 817 -38.52 14.70 -15.21
CA VAL A 817 -37.73 14.82 -13.98
C VAL A 817 -38.07 13.65 -13.06
N GLY A 818 -37.09 12.84 -12.72
CA GLY A 818 -37.24 11.73 -11.78
C GLY A 818 -36.31 11.86 -10.58
N GLY A 819 -36.75 11.42 -9.41
CA GLY A 819 -35.85 11.42 -8.25
C GLY A 819 -34.67 10.46 -8.37
N LEU A 820 -34.82 9.36 -9.11
CA LEU A 820 -33.73 8.44 -9.45
C LEU A 820 -33.30 8.60 -10.91
N VAL A 821 -34.25 8.47 -11.84
CA VAL A 821 -33.98 8.47 -13.29
C VAL A 821 -34.91 9.46 -14.01
N GLY A 822 -34.36 10.36 -14.84
CA GLY A 822 -35.19 11.27 -15.64
C GLY A 822 -36.05 10.52 -16.67
N VAL A 823 -35.39 9.81 -17.58
CA VAL A 823 -36.01 8.95 -18.60
C VAL A 823 -35.46 7.53 -18.51
N SER A 824 -36.33 6.53 -18.44
CA SER A 824 -35.94 5.12 -18.50
C SER A 824 -36.53 4.43 -19.71
N ASN A 825 -35.69 3.79 -20.52
CA ASN A 825 -36.03 2.85 -21.58
C ASN A 825 -35.44 1.44 -21.30
N GLY A 826 -34.80 1.28 -20.15
CA GLY A 826 -34.37 -0.01 -19.60
C GLY A 826 -35.10 -0.33 -18.30
N ASP A 827 -34.88 -1.53 -17.79
CA ASP A 827 -35.57 -2.02 -16.60
C ASP A 827 -34.98 -1.43 -15.32
N ILE A 828 -35.84 -1.06 -14.38
CA ILE A 828 -35.48 -0.60 -13.04
C ILE A 828 -36.08 -1.57 -12.03
N SER A 829 -35.24 -2.13 -11.15
CA SER A 829 -35.73 -2.99 -10.08
C SER A 829 -34.97 -2.84 -8.77
N GLU A 830 -35.64 -3.19 -7.67
CA GLU A 830 -35.06 -3.17 -6.32
C GLU A 830 -34.41 -1.83 -5.98
N SER A 831 -35.01 -0.73 -6.44
CA SER A 831 -34.41 0.60 -6.40
C SER A 831 -35.31 1.59 -5.68
N TYR A 832 -34.72 2.63 -5.08
CA TYR A 832 -35.52 3.61 -4.36
C TYR A 832 -35.01 5.04 -4.46
N ALA A 833 -35.87 5.99 -4.09
CA ALA A 833 -35.51 7.38 -3.95
C ALA A 833 -36.06 7.99 -2.65
N ASP A 834 -35.27 8.85 -2.03
CA ASP A 834 -35.71 9.72 -0.92
C ASP A 834 -35.43 11.18 -1.28
N VAL A 835 -36.44 11.87 -1.80
CA VAL A 835 -36.22 13.03 -2.67
C VAL A 835 -37.23 14.16 -2.52
N ASN A 836 -36.76 15.39 -2.76
CA ASN A 836 -37.61 16.52 -3.17
C ASN A 836 -37.46 16.73 -4.68
N VAL A 837 -38.50 16.46 -5.46
CA VAL A 837 -38.47 16.59 -6.93
C VAL A 837 -39.32 17.78 -7.37
N MET A 838 -38.77 18.62 -8.24
CA MET A 838 -39.46 19.79 -8.80
C MET A 838 -39.34 19.80 -10.33
N GLY A 839 -40.47 19.93 -11.03
CA GLY A 839 -40.47 20.06 -12.49
C GLY A 839 -41.72 20.71 -13.04
N TRP A 840 -41.84 20.77 -14.37
CA TRP A 840 -43.03 21.27 -15.06
C TRP A 840 -43.95 20.14 -15.51
N ASN A 841 -43.44 19.16 -16.27
CA ASN A 841 -44.26 18.11 -16.88
C ASN A 841 -43.57 16.74 -16.81
N SER A 842 -44.33 15.68 -16.48
CA SER A 842 -43.84 14.30 -16.33
C SER A 842 -42.77 14.22 -15.25
N VAL A 843 -43.23 14.41 -14.01
CA VAL A 843 -42.38 14.48 -12.83
C VAL A 843 -42.71 13.30 -11.92
N GLY A 844 -41.72 12.48 -11.61
CA GLY A 844 -41.87 11.29 -10.76
C GLY A 844 -40.91 11.29 -9.58
N GLY A 845 -41.33 10.72 -8.45
CA GLY A 845 -40.42 10.52 -7.31
C GLY A 845 -39.30 9.53 -7.61
N LEU A 846 -39.52 8.56 -8.49
CA LEU A 846 -38.49 7.62 -8.97
C LEU A 846 -38.12 7.91 -10.43
N VAL A 847 -39.11 7.88 -11.33
CA VAL A 847 -38.89 8.02 -12.79
C VAL A 847 -39.76 9.12 -13.38
N GLY A 848 -39.19 10.06 -14.14
CA GLY A 848 -39.96 11.10 -14.81
C GLY A 848 -40.82 10.56 -15.96
N TYR A 849 -40.16 9.88 -16.90
CA TYR A 849 -40.77 9.29 -18.10
C TYR A 849 -40.29 7.86 -18.30
N ASN A 850 -41.21 6.89 -18.28
CA ASN A 850 -40.89 5.48 -18.23
C ASN A 850 -41.35 4.72 -19.49
N LEU A 851 -40.41 4.06 -20.14
CA LEU A 851 -40.53 3.21 -21.35
C LEU A 851 -39.95 1.79 -21.10
N GLY A 852 -39.56 1.46 -19.86
CA GLY A 852 -39.09 0.13 -19.45
C GLY A 852 -39.86 -0.39 -18.24
N SER A 853 -39.63 -1.64 -17.80
CA SER A 853 -40.35 -2.15 -16.63
C SER A 853 -39.81 -1.54 -15.34
N VAL A 854 -40.71 -1.28 -14.37
CA VAL A 854 -40.33 -0.85 -13.02
C VAL A 854 -40.91 -1.85 -12.03
N SER A 855 -40.05 -2.57 -11.30
CA SER A 855 -40.49 -3.58 -10.36
C SER A 855 -39.85 -3.43 -8.99
N ARG A 856 -40.56 -3.85 -7.93
CA ARG A 856 -40.00 -3.93 -6.57
C ARG A 856 -39.26 -2.66 -6.17
N SER A 857 -39.81 -1.48 -6.45
CA SER A 857 -39.12 -0.21 -6.26
C SER A 857 -40.00 0.79 -5.51
N TYR A 858 -39.38 1.75 -4.82
CA TYR A 858 -40.17 2.64 -3.97
C TYR A 858 -39.66 4.07 -3.80
N VAL A 859 -40.54 4.95 -3.33
CA VAL A 859 -40.18 6.32 -2.92
C VAL A 859 -40.60 6.55 -1.46
N SER A 860 -39.62 6.98 -0.66
CA SER A 860 -39.75 7.26 0.78
C SER A 860 -40.59 8.50 1.07
N SER A 861 -40.96 8.68 2.34
CA SER A 861 -41.89 9.74 2.78
C SER A 861 -41.27 11.08 3.18
N SER A 862 -39.95 11.25 3.08
CA SER A 862 -39.26 12.41 3.64
C SER A 862 -39.44 13.70 2.84
N GLY A 863 -39.88 13.61 1.59
CA GLY A 863 -39.91 14.73 0.65
C GLY A 863 -41.24 14.98 -0.06
N THR A 864 -41.15 15.68 -1.20
CA THR A 864 -42.29 16.04 -2.04
C THR A 864 -41.98 15.92 -3.53
N VAL A 865 -42.98 15.57 -4.34
CA VAL A 865 -42.92 15.66 -5.80
C VAL A 865 -43.85 16.79 -6.26
N GLU A 866 -43.31 17.83 -6.88
CA GLU A 866 -44.04 19.03 -7.29
C GLU A 866 -43.91 19.32 -8.79
N GLY A 867 -45.03 19.65 -9.46
CA GLY A 867 -44.99 20.20 -10.82
C GLY A 867 -46.34 20.69 -11.37
N ASP A 868 -46.51 20.76 -12.69
CA ASP A 868 -47.77 21.25 -13.32
C ASP A 868 -48.63 20.14 -13.90
N ALA A 869 -48.04 19.25 -14.72
CA ALA A 869 -48.78 18.22 -15.46
C ALA A 869 -48.13 16.83 -15.38
N ARG A 870 -48.92 15.78 -15.20
CA ARG A 870 -48.46 14.37 -15.13
C ARG A 870 -47.44 14.15 -14.01
N ILE A 871 -47.90 14.33 -12.78
CA ILE A 871 -47.07 14.25 -11.59
C ILE A 871 -47.41 12.96 -10.85
N GLY A 872 -46.42 12.10 -10.60
CA GLY A 872 -46.61 10.83 -9.90
C GLY A 872 -45.67 10.68 -8.70
N GLY A 873 -46.13 10.05 -7.63
CA GLY A 873 -45.26 9.77 -6.49
C GLY A 873 -44.12 8.80 -6.82
N LEU A 874 -44.34 7.85 -7.74
CA LEU A 874 -43.32 6.94 -8.28
C LEU A 874 -42.93 7.36 -9.71
N ILE A 875 -43.89 7.41 -10.63
CA ILE A 875 -43.64 7.66 -12.06
C ILE A 875 -44.48 8.82 -12.59
N GLY A 876 -43.88 9.77 -13.29
CA GLY A 876 -44.60 10.88 -13.93
C GLY A 876 -45.50 10.42 -15.09
N HIS A 877 -44.91 9.83 -16.12
CA HIS A 877 -45.61 9.28 -17.29
C HIS A 877 -45.09 7.88 -17.61
N ASN A 878 -45.99 6.90 -17.66
CA ASN A 878 -45.69 5.48 -17.81
C ASN A 878 -46.22 4.88 -19.12
N PHE A 879 -45.41 4.04 -19.76
CA PHE A 879 -45.73 3.28 -20.98
C PHE A 879 -45.55 1.76 -20.85
N GLU A 880 -45.07 1.28 -19.71
CA GLU A 880 -44.73 -0.14 -19.49
C GLU A 880 -45.23 -0.64 -18.13
N GLU A 881 -44.95 -1.89 -17.76
CA GLU A 881 -45.41 -2.44 -16.48
C GLU A 881 -44.70 -1.81 -15.27
N VAL A 882 -45.51 -1.41 -14.27
CA VAL A 882 -45.09 -1.08 -12.91
C VAL A 882 -45.63 -2.13 -11.96
N SER A 883 -44.76 -2.94 -11.38
CA SER A 883 -45.15 -4.05 -10.51
C SER A 883 -44.53 -3.98 -9.13
N GLN A 884 -45.26 -4.43 -8.11
CA GLN A 884 -44.72 -4.66 -6.77
C GLN A 884 -44.03 -3.43 -6.17
N SER A 885 -44.55 -2.23 -6.44
CA SER A 885 -43.85 -0.97 -6.17
C SER A 885 -44.73 -0.01 -5.36
N PHE A 886 -44.12 0.95 -4.67
CA PHE A 886 -44.91 1.89 -3.87
C PHE A 886 -44.36 3.31 -3.77
N ALA A 887 -45.25 4.26 -3.52
CA ALA A 887 -44.89 5.64 -3.24
C ALA A 887 -45.54 6.10 -1.94
N ASN A 888 -44.72 6.51 -0.98
CA ASN A 888 -45.18 7.09 0.29
C ASN A 888 -44.84 8.59 0.39
N ILE A 889 -44.89 9.31 -0.72
CA ILE A 889 -44.42 10.70 -0.83
C ILE A 889 -45.57 11.67 -1.14
N SER A 890 -45.51 12.91 -0.61
CA SER A 890 -46.52 13.91 -0.95
C SER A 890 -46.34 14.39 -2.40
N VAL A 891 -47.44 14.41 -3.16
CA VAL A 891 -47.47 14.79 -4.57
C VAL A 891 -48.32 16.03 -4.76
N LYS A 892 -47.78 17.07 -5.39
CA LYS A 892 -48.50 18.32 -5.68
C LYS A 892 -48.41 18.67 -7.16
N GLY A 893 -49.55 18.94 -7.78
CA GLY A 893 -49.59 19.37 -9.17
C GLY A 893 -50.77 20.27 -9.53
N ARG A 894 -50.82 20.72 -10.80
CA ARG A 894 -51.96 21.48 -11.33
C ARG A 894 -52.98 20.58 -12.03
N THR A 895 -52.48 19.68 -12.88
CA THR A 895 -53.28 18.79 -13.74
C THR A 895 -52.70 17.38 -13.80
N VAL A 896 -53.55 16.34 -13.79
CA VAL A 896 -53.13 14.92 -13.91
C VAL A 896 -52.08 14.55 -12.86
N VAL A 897 -52.52 14.35 -11.63
CA VAL A 897 -51.65 14.09 -10.46
C VAL A 897 -52.03 12.75 -9.87
N GLY A 898 -51.11 11.78 -9.77
CA GLY A 898 -51.35 10.48 -9.17
C GLY A 898 -50.45 10.21 -7.97
N GLY A 899 -50.94 9.48 -6.96
CA GLY A 899 -50.12 9.09 -5.81
C GLY A 899 -48.99 8.12 -6.18
N LEU A 900 -49.18 7.27 -7.19
CA LEU A 900 -48.15 6.37 -7.72
C LEU A 900 -47.71 6.82 -9.13
N VAL A 901 -48.65 6.88 -10.07
CA VAL A 901 -48.37 7.19 -11.48
C VAL A 901 -49.15 8.44 -11.92
N GLY A 902 -48.48 9.42 -12.50
CA GLY A 902 -49.15 10.62 -13.01
C GLY A 902 -50.08 10.29 -14.19
N TYR A 903 -49.52 9.74 -15.27
CA TYR A 903 -50.28 9.28 -16.43
C TYR A 903 -49.82 7.90 -16.90
N ASN A 904 -50.75 6.98 -17.16
CA ASN A 904 -50.48 5.62 -17.60
C ASN A 904 -51.08 5.35 -18.99
N ASP A 905 -50.24 5.03 -19.98
CA ASP A 905 -50.68 4.62 -21.32
C ASP A 905 -50.84 3.08 -21.47
N GLU A 906 -50.28 2.28 -20.53
CA GLU A 906 -50.23 0.82 -20.66
C GLU A 906 -51.45 0.10 -20.07
N VAL A 907 -52.05 -0.82 -20.85
CA VAL A 907 -53.34 -1.48 -20.52
C VAL A 907 -53.22 -2.55 -19.43
N ASN A 908 -52.02 -2.91 -18.99
CA ASN A 908 -51.78 -3.64 -17.73
C ASN A 908 -50.70 -2.94 -16.88
N GLY A 909 -50.57 -1.62 -16.99
CA GLY A 909 -49.39 -0.88 -16.58
C GLY A 909 -49.11 -0.76 -15.08
N VAL A 910 -50.07 -1.08 -14.18
CA VAL A 910 -49.84 -1.01 -12.72
C VAL A 910 -50.41 -2.25 -12.02
N VAL A 911 -49.52 -3.02 -11.40
CA VAL A 911 -49.78 -4.34 -10.82
C VAL A 911 -49.22 -4.41 -9.39
N GLU A 912 -49.99 -4.96 -8.45
CA GLU A 912 -49.52 -5.23 -7.07
C GLU A 912 -48.77 -4.06 -6.42
N SER A 913 -49.25 -2.83 -6.62
CA SER A 913 -48.54 -1.62 -6.20
C SER A 913 -49.42 -0.73 -5.32
N TYR A 914 -48.82 0.20 -4.58
CA TYR A 914 -49.63 1.10 -3.74
C TYR A 914 -49.09 2.53 -3.56
N ALA A 915 -50.00 3.46 -3.27
CA ALA A 915 -49.65 4.82 -2.88
C ALA A 915 -50.20 5.19 -1.49
N ALA A 916 -49.39 5.80 -0.65
CA ALA A 916 -49.78 6.22 0.69
C ALA A 916 -49.57 7.73 0.97
N GLY A 917 -48.88 8.43 0.07
CA GLY A 917 -48.60 9.86 0.23
C GLY A 917 -49.78 10.78 -0.11
N VAL A 918 -49.75 12.00 0.44
CA VAL A 918 -50.82 13.00 0.24
C VAL A 918 -50.75 13.59 -1.17
N VAL A 919 -51.86 13.49 -1.92
CA VAL A 919 -51.99 14.03 -3.28
C VAL A 919 -52.79 15.33 -3.29
N THR A 920 -52.25 16.40 -3.89
CA THR A 920 -52.91 17.70 -4.05
C THR A 920 -52.90 18.15 -5.51
N ALA A 921 -54.07 18.46 -6.08
CA ALA A 921 -54.21 19.04 -7.42
C ALA A 921 -54.99 20.36 -7.39
N SER A 922 -54.57 21.38 -8.14
CA SER A 922 -55.19 22.72 -8.09
C SER A 922 -56.22 23.02 -9.19
N GLU A 923 -56.25 22.30 -10.33
CA GLU A 923 -57.20 22.58 -11.43
C GLU A 923 -57.97 21.39 -12.02
N SER A 924 -57.38 20.19 -12.15
CA SER A 924 -58.07 19.01 -12.71
C SER A 924 -57.74 17.73 -11.95
N LEU A 925 -58.36 16.60 -12.32
CA LEU A 925 -58.34 15.29 -11.65
C LEU A 925 -57.02 15.03 -10.87
N ALA A 926 -57.14 15.06 -9.55
CA ALA A 926 -56.27 14.28 -8.68
C ALA A 926 -56.69 12.81 -8.83
N GLY A 927 -55.71 11.94 -8.92
CA GLY A 927 -55.80 10.49 -8.86
C GLY A 927 -55.20 10.03 -7.53
N GLY A 928 -55.86 9.12 -6.83
CA GLY A 928 -55.31 8.55 -5.61
C GLY A 928 -54.13 7.62 -5.90
N LEU A 929 -54.27 6.75 -6.91
CA LEU A 929 -53.18 5.90 -7.41
C LEU A 929 -52.65 6.39 -8.76
N VAL A 930 -53.52 6.57 -9.75
CA VAL A 930 -53.16 7.01 -11.11
C VAL A 930 -53.91 8.30 -11.47
N GLY A 931 -53.19 9.33 -11.93
CA GLY A 931 -53.77 10.64 -12.27
C GLY A 931 -54.57 10.68 -13.59
N GLY A 932 -54.23 9.82 -14.54
CA GLY A 932 -54.96 9.61 -15.80
C GLY A 932 -54.45 8.40 -16.57
N GLY A 933 -55.31 7.78 -17.38
CA GLY A 933 -55.00 6.51 -18.07
C GLY A 933 -56.00 5.40 -17.76
N GLU A 934 -55.76 4.21 -18.32
CA GLU A 934 -56.51 2.99 -18.00
C GLU A 934 -55.63 2.00 -17.21
N ALA A 935 -56.25 0.93 -16.69
CA ALA A 935 -55.62 -0.26 -16.11
C ALA A 935 -54.84 -0.16 -14.79
N VAL A 936 -55.45 -0.71 -13.75
CA VAL A 936 -54.86 -0.92 -12.43
C VAL A 936 -55.29 -2.31 -11.95
N ILE A 937 -54.35 -3.18 -11.62
CA ILE A 937 -54.59 -4.56 -11.18
C ILE A 937 -54.05 -4.74 -9.76
N ASN A 938 -54.89 -5.24 -8.85
CA ASN A 938 -54.52 -5.59 -7.47
C ASN A 938 -53.66 -4.52 -6.76
N SER A 939 -54.00 -3.24 -6.94
CA SER A 939 -53.22 -2.10 -6.44
C SER A 939 -54.09 -1.13 -5.63
N TYR A 940 -53.51 -0.47 -4.63
CA TYR A 940 -54.25 0.16 -3.53
C TYR A 940 -53.76 1.57 -3.23
N TYR A 941 -54.60 2.44 -2.68
CA TYR A 941 -54.15 3.75 -2.22
C TYR A 941 -54.88 4.25 -0.98
N TYR A 942 -54.18 5.07 -0.19
CA TYR A 942 -54.72 5.78 0.96
C TYR A 942 -55.12 7.21 0.59
N GLN A 943 -56.34 7.66 0.96
CA GLN A 943 -56.75 9.07 0.82
C GLN A 943 -57.90 9.45 1.78
N GLU A 944 -57.83 10.65 2.36
CA GLU A 944 -58.89 11.31 3.15
C GLU A 944 -59.11 12.76 2.64
N PRO A 945 -60.29 13.21 2.16
CA PRO A 945 -61.29 12.56 1.30
C PRO A 945 -61.38 13.15 -0.14
N GLU A 946 -61.87 12.31 -1.06
CA GLU A 946 -62.44 12.57 -2.40
C GLU A 946 -61.58 13.26 -3.49
N ASN A 947 -60.89 12.43 -4.30
CA ASN A 947 -61.13 12.23 -5.74
C ASN A 947 -59.92 11.47 -6.31
N GLY A 948 -60.09 10.18 -6.64
CA GLY A 948 -59.03 9.36 -7.20
C GLY A 948 -59.53 8.24 -8.11
N ILE A 949 -58.75 7.91 -9.14
CA ILE A 949 -58.98 6.75 -10.03
C ILE A 949 -58.06 5.61 -9.56
N GLY A 950 -58.64 4.42 -9.29
CA GLY A 950 -57.97 3.21 -8.79
C GLY A 950 -59.00 2.17 -8.29
N THR A 951 -58.60 0.90 -8.12
CA THR A 951 -59.54 -0.21 -7.85
C THR A 951 -60.07 -0.27 -6.41
N LYS A 952 -59.35 0.25 -5.41
CA LYS A 952 -59.81 0.34 -4.00
C LYS A 952 -59.21 1.55 -3.27
N VAL A 953 -60.05 2.51 -2.87
CA VAL A 953 -59.73 3.48 -1.80
C VAL A 953 -59.76 2.72 -0.49
N GLU A 954 -58.69 2.76 0.29
CA GLU A 954 -58.64 2.09 1.60
C GLU A 954 -58.37 3.09 2.73
N THR A 955 -58.83 2.72 3.94
CA THR A 955 -58.48 3.44 5.16
C THR A 955 -57.04 3.13 5.55
N GLU A 956 -56.40 4.00 6.34
CA GLU A 956 -55.06 3.72 6.88
C GLU A 956 -55.02 2.37 7.62
N ALA A 957 -56.05 2.07 8.41
CA ALA A 957 -56.14 0.80 9.14
C ALA A 957 -56.25 -0.43 8.23
N ALA A 958 -56.92 -0.31 7.08
CA ALA A 958 -57.03 -1.39 6.10
C ALA A 958 -55.71 -1.59 5.34
N MET A 959 -55.04 -0.50 4.96
CA MET A 959 -53.71 -0.56 4.31
C MET A 959 -52.63 -1.15 5.24
N LYS A 960 -52.84 -1.16 6.55
CA LYS A 960 -51.94 -1.83 7.53
C LYS A 960 -52.34 -3.27 7.83
N ASN A 961 -53.17 -3.89 6.98
CA ASN A 961 -53.66 -5.25 7.14
C ASN A 961 -53.34 -6.10 5.91
N HIS A 962 -52.55 -7.18 6.05
CA HIS A 962 -52.17 -8.02 4.90
C HIS A 962 -53.37 -8.58 4.13
N LYS A 963 -54.50 -8.86 4.81
CA LYS A 963 -55.70 -9.44 4.17
C LYS A 963 -56.41 -8.49 3.22
N THR A 964 -56.10 -7.19 3.28
CA THR A 964 -56.57 -6.20 2.32
C THR A 964 -56.05 -6.50 0.91
N TYR A 965 -54.83 -7.03 0.83
CA TYR A 965 -54.07 -7.24 -0.39
C TYR A 965 -54.30 -8.66 -0.92
N THR A 966 -55.21 -8.79 -1.88
CA THR A 966 -55.50 -10.06 -2.53
C THR A 966 -54.36 -10.48 -3.47
N ASP A 967 -53.94 -11.74 -3.39
CA ASP A 967 -52.88 -12.39 -4.19
C ASP A 967 -51.44 -11.88 -3.94
N TRP A 968 -51.24 -10.95 -3.01
CA TRP A 968 -49.90 -10.48 -2.63
C TRP A 968 -49.20 -11.50 -1.73
N LYS A 969 -47.90 -11.73 -2.00
CA LYS A 969 -47.07 -12.68 -1.25
C LYS A 969 -46.34 -12.00 -0.09
N PHE A 970 -46.87 -12.14 1.14
CA PHE A 970 -46.28 -11.60 2.36
C PHE A 970 -45.44 -12.62 3.12
N LEU A 971 -44.25 -12.22 3.55
CA LEU A 971 -43.39 -13.02 4.42
C LEU A 971 -44.09 -13.29 5.75
N GLY A 972 -44.12 -14.57 6.17
CA GLY A 972 -44.73 -15.00 7.43
C GLY A 972 -46.24 -15.26 7.39
N TYR A 973 -46.87 -15.12 6.22
CA TYR A 973 -48.30 -15.36 6.02
C TYR A 973 -48.55 -16.36 4.87
N ASP A 974 -49.72 -17.01 4.87
CA ASP A 974 -50.23 -17.87 3.77
C ASP A 974 -49.25 -18.91 3.19
N GLU A 975 -48.39 -19.50 4.03
CA GLU A 975 -47.37 -20.50 3.65
C GLU A 975 -46.35 -20.01 2.59
N VAL A 976 -46.15 -18.69 2.47
CA VAL A 976 -45.16 -18.07 1.57
C VAL A 976 -43.74 -18.22 2.14
N THR A 977 -42.81 -18.77 1.35
CA THR A 977 -41.38 -18.88 1.70
C THR A 977 -40.66 -17.55 1.51
N ILE A 978 -39.46 -17.41 2.07
CA ILE A 978 -38.67 -16.18 1.90
C ILE A 978 -38.29 -15.91 0.44
N ASP A 979 -38.04 -16.96 -0.34
CA ASP A 979 -37.70 -16.86 -1.77
C ASP A 979 -38.90 -16.44 -2.63
N ASP A 980 -40.12 -16.72 -2.17
CA ASP A 980 -41.36 -16.37 -2.84
C ASP A 980 -41.95 -15.03 -2.37
N ALA A 981 -41.55 -14.56 -1.18
CA ALA A 981 -42.08 -13.35 -0.59
C ALA A 981 -41.61 -12.11 -1.37
N VAL A 982 -42.48 -11.10 -1.42
CA VAL A 982 -42.16 -9.78 -2.00
C VAL A 982 -42.34 -8.70 -0.95
N TRP A 983 -43.37 -8.87 -0.12
CA TRP A 983 -43.78 -7.91 0.88
C TRP A 983 -43.56 -8.44 2.28
N GLU A 984 -43.33 -7.54 3.21
CA GLU A 984 -43.44 -7.74 4.65
C GLU A 984 -44.36 -6.65 5.23
N ILE A 985 -44.97 -6.91 6.39
CA ILE A 985 -45.87 -5.96 7.04
C ILE A 985 -45.93 -6.23 8.54
N ASP A 986 -45.78 -5.17 9.34
CA ASP A 986 -46.09 -5.19 10.77
C ASP A 986 -47.58 -4.87 10.95
N GLU A 987 -48.38 -5.93 11.14
CA GLU A 987 -49.84 -5.89 11.10
C GLU A 987 -50.43 -4.85 12.07
N GLY A 988 -51.17 -3.88 11.53
CA GLY A 988 -51.78 -2.77 12.25
C GLY A 988 -50.82 -1.63 12.60
N VAL A 989 -49.52 -1.77 12.32
CA VAL A 989 -48.47 -0.80 12.66
C VAL A 989 -47.96 -0.10 11.41
N SER A 990 -47.49 -0.86 10.41
CA SER A 990 -46.86 -0.33 9.19
C SER A 990 -47.68 -0.60 7.93
N PHE A 991 -47.43 0.18 6.88
CA PHE A 991 -47.80 -0.21 5.51
C PHE A 991 -46.90 -1.38 5.04
N PRO A 992 -47.27 -2.11 3.97
CA PRO A 992 -46.40 -3.12 3.36
C PRO A 992 -45.05 -2.54 2.95
N THR A 993 -43.97 -3.25 3.21
CA THR A 993 -42.61 -2.87 2.80
C THR A 993 -41.98 -3.99 1.99
N LEU A 994 -41.02 -3.67 1.14
CA LEU A 994 -40.37 -4.66 0.30
C LEU A 994 -39.33 -5.43 1.11
N ILE A 995 -39.26 -6.75 0.95
CA ILE A 995 -38.39 -7.62 1.77
C ILE A 995 -36.89 -7.34 1.61
N TRP A 996 -36.48 -6.72 0.50
CA TRP A 996 -35.07 -6.38 0.24
C TRP A 996 -34.66 -5.03 0.84
N ARG A 997 -35.62 -4.29 1.43
CA ARG A 997 -35.38 -2.93 1.96
C ARG A 997 -34.47 -2.94 3.19
N ASP A 998 -34.61 -3.96 4.04
CA ASP A 998 -33.89 -4.13 5.30
C ASP A 998 -32.71 -5.09 5.10
#